data_AF-K2CIR4-F1
#
_entry.id   AF-K2CIR4-F1
#
_cell.length_a   1.000
_cell.length_b   1.000
_cell.length_c   1.000
_cell.angle_alpha   90.00
_cell.angle_beta   90.00
_cell.angle_gamma   90.00
#
_symmetry.space_group_name_H-M   'P 1'
#
loop_
_entity.id
_entity.type
_entity.pdbx_description
1 polymer ?
#
loop_
_entity_poly.entity_id
_entity_poly.type
_entity_poly.pdbx_seq_one_letter_code
_entity_poly.pdbx_strand_id
1 'polypeptide(L)'
;KWLALGDQLTLKQREAIWQAAEAKFETWMREGWNPLDILRYITRPSDALKRDKIWQLVENNLTQWIDGSEKFYFLLSLPIETLDMKKRMQILPIMDESRSYLWMPSRVSFERYFTLPPEQLNDQFRERIFKAAELYFTIWVREGWNPFSFLLTLPEKQLSVKHRNQVIAMIINQLTDRQTLQSGHAFDLFCNLLNLPTETFNSEARTDLSDRIGEQWDLIITHAVLLTVLFNLRTNQLSLEQRTKILENLHHSSLLQLFLNSPQKLLAMFQLPETMFNASQREIIWQAIAMRLNEFIRNERDCMAWLKLSESQLSSIQRQNITQQMILFLMQKFKDEDLSKLKYEDLVNLGDILIDFFECSLEVFSEAQREILWSFIEGRLEDIIKNGVQLARWLAFDDHRLSVDRRAQIMEKCQKKLENGKYSSGPALLALFQLPLEKLNAEMRDLMWKGKTTRPAFDHPLLDICVAREHETPWLYPLFNLSTEQLSVTQRHELWQIIKNNMSDRLSNALQQCHTAYFLEWFRLSMEQFDVEQRWYMFDAAMQNKFSRLDYDAFFDFLKFCPEFFKLSQNQFTAAQRQALLGRIDFIMTLRGIPRDENDKNQFRSFLQQLSLLSQEQFNDEDRAWFVQRLKTRNVDLAHEAECLLQPQGAHVMTGPSTMFYHPERGEKPTENPVSRRPSRDSESDA
;
A
#
# COMPACT_ATOMS: atom_id res chain seq x y z
N LYS A 1 13.18 15.41 56.84
CA LYS A 1 12.17 16.50 56.64
C LYS A 1 12.84 17.85 56.42
N TRP A 2 13.59 18.40 57.38
CA TRP A 2 14.24 19.71 57.22
C TRP A 2 15.24 19.79 56.07
N LEU A 3 16.00 18.73 55.81
CA LEU A 3 16.91 18.64 54.65
C LEU A 3 16.19 18.65 53.29
N ALA A 4 14.90 18.31 53.26
CA ALA A 4 14.09 18.35 52.04
C ALA A 4 13.42 19.72 51.82
N LEU A 5 13.55 20.67 52.75
CA LEU A 5 12.92 21.99 52.65
C LEU A 5 13.57 22.93 51.63
N GLY A 6 14.50 22.42 50.79
CA GLY A 6 15.09 23.17 49.68
C GLY A 6 15.56 24.55 50.15
N ASP A 7 15.22 25.60 49.40
CA ASP A 7 15.67 26.98 49.65
C ASP A 7 14.87 27.75 50.71
N GLN A 8 13.98 27.09 51.44
CA GLN A 8 13.21 27.71 52.54
C GLN A 8 14.05 28.00 53.79
N LEU A 9 15.26 27.43 53.89
CA LEU A 9 16.20 27.68 54.98
C LEU A 9 17.46 28.36 54.45
N THR A 10 17.87 29.44 55.13
CA THR A 10 19.17 30.10 54.88
C THR A 10 20.33 29.15 55.16
N LEU A 11 21.49 29.39 54.54
CA LEU A 11 22.69 28.57 54.75
C LEU A 11 23.07 28.47 56.25
N LYS A 12 22.99 29.60 56.96
CA LYS A 12 23.27 29.69 58.40
C LYS A 12 22.29 28.85 59.24
N GLN A 13 21.00 28.87 58.91
CA GLN A 13 20.00 28.04 59.59
C GLN A 13 20.24 26.55 59.34
N ARG A 14 20.57 26.15 58.10
CA ARG A 14 20.89 24.75 57.81
C ARG A 14 22.11 24.27 58.54
N GLU A 15 23.13 25.11 58.66
CA GLU A 15 24.35 24.77 59.39
C GLU A 15 24.09 24.62 60.89
N ALA A 16 23.30 25.53 61.49
CA ALA A 16 22.90 25.41 62.89
C ALA A 16 22.07 24.14 63.17
N ILE A 17 21.15 23.80 62.27
CA ILE A 17 20.35 22.56 62.39
C ILE A 17 21.23 21.33 62.21
N TRP A 18 22.18 21.35 61.25
CA TRP A 18 23.14 20.26 61.07
C TRP A 18 23.97 20.02 62.32
N GLN A 19 24.58 21.06 62.90
CA GLN A 19 25.39 20.94 64.12
C GLN A 19 24.59 20.38 65.30
N ALA A 20 23.35 20.83 65.48
CA ALA A 20 22.46 20.32 66.51
C ALA A 20 22.10 18.84 66.29
N ALA A 21 21.88 18.44 65.03
CA ALA A 21 21.59 17.05 64.66
C ALA A 21 22.83 16.15 64.80
N GLU A 22 24.01 16.63 64.39
CA GLU A 22 25.26 15.88 64.42
C GLU A 22 25.61 15.41 65.82
N ALA A 23 25.42 16.25 66.84
CA ALA A 23 25.61 15.90 68.24
C ALA A 23 24.69 14.77 68.74
N LYS A 24 23.66 14.39 67.97
CA LYS A 24 22.68 13.34 68.30
C LYS A 24 22.80 12.09 67.44
N PHE A 25 23.63 12.09 66.39
CA PHE A 25 23.71 10.97 65.44
C PHE A 25 23.96 9.61 66.10
N GLU A 26 24.91 9.51 67.03
CA GLU A 26 25.16 8.24 67.73
C GLU A 26 23.98 7.75 68.59
N THR A 27 23.20 8.69 69.14
CA THR A 27 22.01 8.35 69.93
C THR A 27 20.92 7.83 68.99
N TRP A 28 20.66 8.53 67.88
CA TRP A 28 19.69 8.11 66.88
C TRP A 28 20.05 6.77 66.23
N MET A 29 21.34 6.51 66.00
CA MET A 29 21.79 5.21 65.49
C MET A 29 21.47 4.06 66.45
N ARG A 30 21.63 4.27 67.77
CA ARG A 30 21.22 3.27 68.78
C ARG A 30 19.71 3.08 68.82
N GLU A 31 18.95 4.10 68.47
CA GLU A 31 17.48 4.07 68.34
C GLU A 31 17.00 3.53 66.98
N GLY A 32 17.92 3.08 66.11
CA GLY A 32 17.59 2.44 64.83
C GLY A 32 17.51 3.39 63.63
N TRP A 33 17.90 4.66 63.77
CA TRP A 33 18.06 5.56 62.63
C TRP A 33 19.24 5.12 61.76
N ASN A 34 19.03 4.99 60.45
CA ASN A 34 20.07 4.66 59.51
C ASN A 34 20.72 5.92 58.91
N PRO A 35 22.01 6.18 59.18
CA PRO A 35 22.68 7.39 58.70
C PRO A 35 22.74 7.50 57.19
N LEU A 36 22.80 6.38 56.47
CA LEU A 36 22.96 6.37 55.01
C LEU A 36 21.77 7.00 54.27
N ASP A 37 20.57 7.00 54.88
CA ASP A 37 19.37 7.56 54.26
C ASP A 37 19.46 9.07 54.03
N ILE A 38 20.34 9.75 54.77
CA ILE A 38 20.57 11.20 54.65
C ILE A 38 21.33 11.59 53.39
N LEU A 39 22.11 10.66 52.80
CA LEU A 39 22.99 10.93 51.66
C LEU A 39 22.23 11.46 50.44
N ARG A 40 20.95 11.09 50.29
CA ARG A 40 20.07 11.59 49.22
C ARG A 40 19.78 13.09 49.30
N TYR A 41 19.99 13.69 50.47
CA TYR A 41 19.66 15.09 50.74
C TYR A 41 20.88 16.01 50.88
N ILE A 42 22.09 15.46 51.07
CA ILE A 42 23.33 16.24 51.24
C ILE A 42 24.21 16.19 49.98
N THR A 43 23.59 16.56 48.85
CA THR A 43 24.18 16.45 47.51
C THR A 43 24.97 17.67 47.05
N ARG A 44 24.95 18.79 47.80
CA ARG A 44 25.65 20.01 47.39
C ARG A 44 27.17 19.84 47.50
N PRO A 45 27.99 20.47 46.65
CA PRO A 45 29.45 20.42 46.77
C PRO A 45 29.95 20.85 48.16
N SER A 46 29.29 21.84 48.77
CA SER A 46 29.59 22.33 50.14
C SER A 46 29.38 21.30 51.25
N ASP A 47 28.63 20.22 50.99
CA ASP A 47 28.31 19.19 51.98
C ASP A 47 29.33 18.03 52.00
N ALA A 48 30.48 18.16 51.32
CA ALA A 48 31.50 17.10 51.24
C ALA A 48 31.93 16.57 52.62
N LEU A 49 32.24 17.48 53.55
CA LEU A 49 32.62 17.11 54.93
C LEU A 49 31.49 16.40 55.69
N LYS A 50 30.24 16.79 55.42
CA LYS A 50 29.05 16.16 56.02
C LYS A 50 28.88 14.74 55.53
N ARG A 51 29.09 14.50 54.22
CA ARG A 51 29.06 13.16 53.63
C ARG A 51 30.14 12.26 54.20
N ASP A 52 31.36 12.78 54.35
CA ASP A 52 32.47 12.04 54.95
C ASP A 52 32.19 11.68 56.40
N LYS A 53 31.62 12.60 57.18
CA LYS A 53 31.24 12.35 58.57
C LYS A 53 30.17 11.26 58.68
N ILE A 54 29.14 11.30 57.83
CA ILE A 54 28.10 10.26 57.78
C ILE A 54 28.70 8.90 57.41
N TRP A 55 29.63 8.88 56.45
CA TRP A 55 30.29 7.64 56.04
C TRP A 55 31.16 7.04 57.16
N GLN A 56 31.93 7.87 57.89
CA GLN A 56 32.75 7.43 59.02
C GLN A 56 31.94 6.75 60.14
N LEU A 57 30.67 7.13 60.32
CA LEU A 57 29.79 6.48 61.31
C LEU A 57 29.47 5.03 60.97
N VAL A 58 29.49 4.66 59.69
CA VAL A 58 28.97 3.38 59.19
C VAL A 58 30.03 2.50 58.53
N GLU A 59 31.17 3.06 58.11
CA GLU A 59 32.17 2.36 57.28
C GLU A 59 32.72 1.07 57.93
N ASN A 60 32.79 1.02 59.27
CA ASN A 60 33.29 -0.14 60.01
C ASN A 60 32.23 -1.23 60.24
N ASN A 61 30.96 -1.00 59.91
CA ASN A 61 29.89 -1.99 60.08
C ASN A 61 28.80 -1.89 59.00
N LEU A 62 29.20 -1.82 57.73
CA LEU A 62 28.28 -1.61 56.61
C LEU A 62 27.19 -2.70 56.49
N THR A 63 27.45 -3.93 56.92
CA THR A 63 26.46 -5.03 56.90
C THR A 63 25.26 -4.79 57.81
N GLN A 64 25.42 -4.03 58.90
CA GLN A 64 24.32 -3.64 59.78
C GLN A 64 23.42 -2.58 59.11
N TRP A 65 24.00 -1.72 58.27
CA TRP A 65 23.32 -0.54 57.75
C TRP A 65 22.82 -0.67 56.31
N ILE A 66 23.21 -1.72 55.59
CA ILE A 66 22.76 -2.02 54.24
C ILE A 66 21.94 -3.31 54.29
N ASP A 67 20.63 -3.15 54.46
CA ASP A 67 19.68 -4.18 54.89
C ASP A 67 18.76 -4.72 53.78
N GLY A 68 19.08 -4.45 52.52
CA GLY A 68 18.33 -5.01 51.38
C GLY A 68 18.68 -4.37 50.04
N SER A 69 18.10 -4.93 48.97
CA SER A 69 18.44 -4.60 47.59
C SER A 69 18.22 -3.13 47.24
N GLU A 70 17.15 -2.52 47.74
CA GLU A 70 16.89 -1.10 47.50
C GLU A 70 17.96 -0.21 48.14
N LYS A 71 18.55 -0.60 49.28
CA LYS A 71 19.67 0.15 49.88
C LYS A 71 20.96 -0.02 49.08
N PHE A 72 21.26 -1.24 48.63
CA PHE A 72 22.41 -1.47 47.75
C PHE A 72 22.30 -0.63 46.47
N TYR A 73 21.16 -0.71 45.79
CA TYR A 73 20.92 0.08 44.58
C TYR A 73 20.92 1.59 44.86
N PHE A 74 20.29 2.04 45.94
CA PHE A 74 20.30 3.45 46.34
C PHE A 74 21.72 3.99 46.47
N LEU A 75 22.59 3.31 47.21
CA LEU A 75 23.97 3.76 47.41
C LEU A 75 24.77 3.74 46.10
N LEU A 76 24.60 2.68 45.31
CA LEU A 76 25.28 2.53 44.02
C LEU A 76 24.73 3.46 42.93
N SER A 77 23.53 4.02 43.09
CA SER A 77 22.96 4.99 42.14
C SER A 77 23.27 6.45 42.47
N LEU A 78 23.85 6.73 43.65
CA LEU A 78 24.23 8.10 44.02
C LEU A 78 25.25 8.70 43.00
N PRO A 79 25.30 10.02 42.82
CA PRO A 79 26.34 10.66 42.03
C PRO A 79 27.75 10.42 42.61
N ILE A 80 28.79 10.47 41.76
CA ILE A 80 30.18 10.22 42.19
C ILE A 80 30.67 11.25 43.20
N GLU A 81 30.14 12.49 43.12
CA GLU A 81 30.42 13.59 44.05
C GLU A 81 29.81 13.34 45.43
N THR A 82 28.77 12.50 45.49
CA THR A 82 28.08 12.13 46.73
C THR A 82 28.70 10.89 47.36
N LEU A 83 28.93 9.85 46.56
CA LEU A 83 29.59 8.63 46.99
C LEU A 83 30.67 8.26 45.97
N ASP A 84 31.93 8.55 46.33
CA ASP A 84 33.08 8.30 45.48
C ASP A 84 33.35 6.79 45.30
N MET A 85 34.22 6.46 44.34
CA MET A 85 34.54 5.06 44.04
C MET A 85 35.24 4.35 45.20
N LYS A 86 36.05 5.05 46.02
CA LYS A 86 36.73 4.43 47.16
C LYS A 86 35.72 3.93 48.20
N LYS A 87 34.71 4.74 48.51
CA LYS A 87 33.61 4.37 49.42
C LYS A 87 32.74 3.26 48.82
N ARG A 88 32.42 3.32 47.53
CA ARG A 88 31.73 2.22 46.83
C ARG A 88 32.48 0.92 46.97
N MET A 89 33.79 0.90 46.74
CA MET A 89 34.59 -0.31 46.85
C MET A 89 34.54 -0.96 48.24
N GLN A 90 34.20 -0.24 49.31
CA GLN A 90 33.94 -0.82 50.64
C GLN A 90 32.61 -1.59 50.74
N ILE A 91 31.66 -1.32 49.83
CA ILE A 91 30.38 -2.05 49.69
C ILE A 91 30.60 -3.39 48.98
N LEU A 92 31.61 -3.51 48.11
CA LEU A 92 31.79 -4.74 47.32
C LEU A 92 31.96 -6.02 48.18
N PRO A 93 32.75 -6.03 49.27
CA PRO A 93 32.92 -7.21 50.12
C PRO A 93 31.64 -7.68 50.82
N ILE A 94 30.66 -6.80 51.03
CA ILE A 94 29.39 -7.16 51.66
C ILE A 94 28.35 -7.69 50.65
N MET A 95 28.60 -7.52 49.35
CA MET A 95 27.84 -8.17 48.27
C MET A 95 28.29 -9.63 48.10
N ASP A 96 28.06 -10.43 49.14
CA ASP A 96 28.36 -11.86 49.13
C ASP A 96 27.46 -12.60 48.13
N GLU A 97 28.05 -13.45 47.30
CA GLU A 97 27.35 -14.28 46.33
C GLU A 97 26.40 -15.27 47.02
N SER A 98 26.78 -15.80 48.19
CA SER A 98 25.93 -16.72 48.96
C SER A 98 24.65 -16.06 49.50
N ARG A 99 24.63 -14.72 49.52
CA ARG A 99 23.52 -13.88 49.96
C ARG A 99 23.01 -12.97 48.85
N SER A 100 23.16 -13.39 47.59
CA SER A 100 22.68 -12.66 46.42
C SER A 100 21.19 -12.28 46.53
N TYR A 101 20.37 -13.12 47.15
CA TYR A 101 18.95 -12.83 47.41
C TYR A 101 18.72 -11.54 48.24
N LEU A 102 19.68 -11.07 49.03
CA LEU A 102 19.55 -9.82 49.79
C LEU A 102 19.73 -8.58 48.92
N TRP A 103 20.64 -8.62 47.95
CA TRP A 103 21.05 -7.45 47.17
C TRP A 103 20.60 -7.49 45.71
N MET A 104 20.25 -8.66 45.19
CA MET A 104 19.67 -8.90 43.87
C MET A 104 18.59 -10.00 43.96
N PRO A 105 17.46 -9.72 44.64
CA PRO A 105 16.38 -10.69 44.84
C PRO A 105 15.61 -11.04 43.56
N SER A 106 15.73 -10.23 42.50
CA SER A 106 14.85 -10.31 41.33
C SER A 106 15.52 -9.86 40.04
N ARG A 107 14.90 -10.26 38.91
CA ARG A 107 15.27 -9.78 37.57
C ARG A 107 15.31 -8.25 37.46
N VAL A 108 14.37 -7.56 38.12
CA VAL A 108 14.26 -6.09 38.09
C VAL A 108 15.47 -5.46 38.79
N SER A 109 15.93 -6.08 39.88
CA SER A 109 17.13 -5.62 40.59
C SER A 109 18.37 -5.78 39.72
N PHE A 110 18.49 -6.92 39.03
CA PHE A 110 19.58 -7.19 38.09
C PHE A 110 19.62 -6.15 36.95
N GLU A 111 18.50 -5.94 36.24
CA GLU A 111 18.40 -4.95 35.16
C GLU A 111 18.79 -3.55 35.65
N ARG A 112 18.26 -3.14 36.81
CA ARG A 112 18.55 -1.85 37.44
C ARG A 112 20.04 -1.61 37.67
N TYR A 113 20.81 -2.62 38.10
CA TYR A 113 22.25 -2.42 38.28
C TYR A 113 22.95 -2.15 36.95
N PHE A 114 22.57 -2.86 35.89
CA PHE A 114 23.23 -2.71 34.59
C PHE A 114 22.87 -1.39 33.87
N THR A 115 21.79 -0.70 34.27
CA THR A 115 21.49 0.66 33.78
C THR A 115 22.39 1.74 34.38
N LEU A 116 23.08 1.47 35.50
CA LEU A 116 24.00 2.43 36.09
C LEU A 116 25.21 2.65 35.15
N PRO A 117 25.74 3.89 35.06
CA PRO A 117 26.89 4.19 34.22
C PRO A 117 28.21 3.69 34.85
N PRO A 118 29.29 3.50 34.06
CA PRO A 118 30.57 2.96 34.54
C PRO A 118 31.21 3.76 35.68
N GLU A 119 30.96 5.07 35.72
CA GLU A 119 31.44 5.97 36.77
C GLU A 119 30.81 5.62 38.13
N GLN A 120 29.59 5.09 38.14
CA GLN A 120 28.89 4.66 39.35
C GLN A 120 29.11 3.17 39.66
N LEU A 121 29.21 2.33 38.63
CA LEU A 121 29.32 0.89 38.75
C LEU A 121 30.44 0.36 37.85
N ASN A 122 31.61 0.12 38.44
CA ASN A 122 32.78 -0.40 37.72
C ASN A 122 32.69 -1.91 37.41
N ASP A 123 33.70 -2.40 36.71
CA ASP A 123 33.80 -3.78 36.26
C ASP A 123 33.79 -4.81 37.41
N GLN A 124 34.33 -4.47 38.59
CA GLN A 124 34.35 -5.40 39.73
C GLN A 124 32.95 -5.65 40.29
N PHE A 125 32.13 -4.60 40.39
CA PHE A 125 30.73 -4.74 40.75
C PHE A 125 29.94 -5.50 39.68
N ARG A 126 30.16 -5.18 38.40
CA ARG A 126 29.48 -5.85 37.29
C ARG A 126 29.80 -7.34 37.24
N GLU A 127 31.07 -7.73 37.43
CA GLU A 127 31.47 -9.13 37.54
C GLU A 127 30.75 -9.83 38.71
N ARG A 128 30.66 -9.18 39.88
CA ARG A 128 29.96 -9.74 41.05
C ARG A 128 28.46 -9.96 40.79
N ILE A 129 27.80 -8.96 40.22
CA ILE A 129 26.37 -9.02 39.88
C ILE A 129 26.12 -10.07 38.80
N PHE A 130 26.97 -10.11 37.77
CA PHE A 130 26.87 -11.10 36.70
C PHE A 130 26.98 -12.54 37.23
N LYS A 131 28.00 -12.84 38.04
CA LYS A 131 28.18 -14.18 38.65
C LYS A 131 26.99 -14.61 39.50
N ALA A 132 26.46 -13.69 40.30
CA ALA A 132 25.28 -13.99 41.10
C ALA A 132 24.06 -14.27 40.21
N ALA A 133 23.91 -13.53 39.11
CA ALA A 133 22.77 -13.65 38.20
C ALA A 133 22.85 -14.91 37.33
N GLU A 134 24.06 -15.35 37.00
CA GLU A 134 24.32 -16.55 36.21
C GLU A 134 23.61 -17.79 36.77
N LEU A 135 23.56 -17.91 38.11
CA LEU A 135 22.86 -18.98 38.84
C LEU A 135 21.34 -18.99 38.58
N TYR A 136 20.76 -17.87 38.18
CA TYR A 136 19.32 -17.69 37.97
C TYR A 136 18.92 -17.65 36.50
N PHE A 137 19.85 -17.51 35.54
CA PHE A 137 19.51 -17.36 34.12
C PHE A 137 18.62 -18.49 33.59
N THR A 138 18.92 -19.75 33.92
CA THR A 138 18.10 -20.90 33.49
C THR A 138 16.69 -20.86 34.08
N ILE A 139 16.54 -20.40 35.33
CA ILE A 139 15.24 -20.26 35.99
C ILE A 139 14.44 -19.16 35.29
N TRP A 140 15.06 -18.01 35.05
CA TRP A 140 14.41 -16.87 34.39
C TRP A 140 13.93 -17.20 32.97
N VAL A 141 14.74 -17.92 32.19
CA VAL A 141 14.33 -18.40 30.85
C VAL A 141 13.10 -19.31 30.96
N ARG A 142 13.08 -20.22 31.93
CA ARG A 142 11.92 -21.11 32.16
C ARG A 142 10.67 -20.35 32.61
N GLU A 143 10.85 -19.26 33.36
CA GLU A 143 9.77 -18.34 33.76
C GLU A 143 9.33 -17.39 32.64
N GLY A 144 9.86 -17.55 31.42
CA GLY A 144 9.47 -16.80 30.24
C GLY A 144 10.16 -15.44 30.09
N TRP A 145 11.18 -15.13 30.90
CA TRP A 145 12.01 -13.94 30.72
C TRP A 145 13.36 -14.33 30.13
N ASN A 146 13.72 -13.74 28.99
CA ASN A 146 14.99 -14.00 28.34
C ASN A 146 16.05 -12.96 28.78
N PRO A 147 16.92 -13.25 29.78
CA PRO A 147 17.94 -12.30 30.24
C PRO A 147 18.96 -11.97 29.16
N PHE A 148 19.11 -12.85 28.17
CA PHE A 148 20.16 -12.73 27.18
C PHE A 148 19.85 -11.66 26.13
N SER A 149 18.57 -11.44 25.77
CA SER A 149 18.21 -10.34 24.88
C SER A 149 18.59 -8.99 25.51
N PHE A 150 18.30 -8.81 26.80
CA PHE A 150 18.72 -7.64 27.56
C PHE A 150 20.24 -7.50 27.58
N LEU A 151 20.96 -8.53 28.04
CA LEU A 151 22.42 -8.49 28.18
C LEU A 151 23.15 -8.18 26.85
N LEU A 152 22.72 -8.80 25.76
CA LEU A 152 23.35 -8.63 24.46
C LEU A 152 23.13 -7.23 23.86
N THR A 153 22.10 -6.50 24.29
CA THR A 153 21.85 -5.10 23.88
C THR A 153 22.68 -4.07 24.67
N LEU A 154 23.28 -4.45 25.78
CA LEU A 154 24.08 -3.53 26.59
C LEU A 154 25.37 -3.11 25.84
N PRO A 155 25.84 -1.85 26.00
CA PRO A 155 27.12 -1.41 25.45
C PRO A 155 28.31 -2.12 26.14
N GLU A 156 29.46 -2.17 25.47
CA GLU A 156 30.69 -2.83 25.97
C GLU A 156 31.16 -2.27 27.33
N LYS A 157 30.96 -0.97 27.55
CA LYS A 157 31.24 -0.31 28.85
C LYS A 157 30.37 -0.82 30.01
N GLN A 158 29.25 -1.47 29.71
CA GLN A 158 28.32 -2.01 30.71
C GLN A 158 28.34 -3.54 30.78
N LEU A 159 28.66 -4.21 29.67
CA LEU A 159 28.87 -5.65 29.62
C LEU A 159 30.19 -5.94 28.90
N SER A 160 31.19 -6.40 29.66
CA SER A 160 32.51 -6.70 29.14
C SER A 160 32.46 -7.74 28.02
N VAL A 161 33.45 -7.71 27.11
CA VAL A 161 33.59 -8.73 26.04
C VAL A 161 33.64 -10.14 26.62
N LYS A 162 34.32 -10.32 27.77
CA LYS A 162 34.38 -11.60 28.49
C LYS A 162 32.97 -12.10 28.86
N HIS A 163 32.16 -11.26 29.52
CA HIS A 163 30.79 -11.64 29.91
C HIS A 163 29.91 -11.87 28.70
N ARG A 164 30.05 -11.06 27.65
CA ARG A 164 29.31 -11.25 26.40
C ARG A 164 29.60 -12.61 25.77
N ASN A 165 30.87 -13.02 25.73
CA ASN A 165 31.26 -14.34 25.23
C ASN A 165 30.73 -15.47 26.12
N GLN A 166 30.68 -15.27 27.44
CA GLN A 166 30.05 -16.22 28.36
C GLN A 166 28.55 -16.35 28.09
N VAL A 167 27.82 -15.23 27.93
CA VAL A 167 26.40 -15.22 27.55
C VAL A 167 26.18 -15.97 26.24
N ILE A 168 26.99 -15.69 25.21
CA ILE A 168 26.90 -16.40 23.92
C ILE A 168 27.10 -17.91 24.12
N ALA A 169 28.12 -18.34 24.87
CA ALA A 169 28.37 -19.75 25.15
C ALA A 169 27.20 -20.41 25.92
N MET A 170 26.59 -19.70 26.88
CA MET A 170 25.41 -20.18 27.60
C MET A 170 24.22 -20.40 26.67
N ILE A 171 23.94 -19.44 25.77
CA ILE A 171 22.86 -19.59 24.79
C ILE A 171 23.15 -20.77 23.85
N ILE A 172 24.37 -20.90 23.34
CA ILE A 172 24.76 -22.01 22.47
C ILE A 172 24.51 -23.34 23.17
N ASN A 173 24.96 -23.49 24.42
CA ASN A 173 24.73 -24.72 25.20
C ASN A 173 23.24 -25.02 25.36
N GLN A 174 22.40 -24.01 25.62
CA GLN A 174 20.94 -24.17 25.72
C GLN A 174 20.29 -24.56 24.39
N LEU A 175 20.78 -24.04 23.25
CA LEU A 175 20.29 -24.39 21.92
C LEU A 175 20.73 -25.78 21.45
N THR A 176 21.82 -26.32 22.02
CA THR A 176 22.29 -27.68 21.72
C THR A 176 21.75 -28.75 22.67
N ASP A 177 21.22 -28.33 23.83
CA ASP A 177 20.62 -29.25 24.80
C ASP A 177 19.15 -29.54 24.46
N ARG A 178 18.89 -30.79 24.06
CA ARG A 178 17.58 -31.29 23.67
C ARG A 178 16.51 -31.10 24.75
N GLN A 179 16.85 -31.16 26.04
CA GLN A 179 15.88 -30.93 27.12
C GLN A 179 15.43 -29.47 27.20
N THR A 180 16.34 -28.54 26.88
CA THR A 180 16.09 -27.10 26.94
C THR A 180 15.29 -26.60 25.73
N LEU A 181 15.42 -27.25 24.56
CA LEU A 181 14.68 -26.91 23.34
C LEU A 181 13.15 -27.03 23.45
N GLN A 182 12.64 -27.88 24.34
CA GLN A 182 11.20 -28.08 24.55
C GLN A 182 10.49 -26.91 25.25
N SER A 183 11.26 -25.93 25.77
CA SER A 183 10.71 -24.78 26.53
C SER A 183 10.05 -23.70 25.68
N GLY A 184 10.03 -23.81 24.35
CA GLY A 184 9.39 -22.86 23.44
C GLY A 184 10.16 -21.54 23.21
N HIS A 185 11.25 -21.29 23.94
CA HIS A 185 12.07 -20.07 23.83
C HIS A 185 13.31 -20.24 22.94
N ALA A 186 13.56 -21.44 22.42
CA ALA A 186 14.75 -21.74 21.62
C ALA A 186 14.83 -20.88 20.36
N PHE A 187 13.70 -20.61 19.71
CA PHE A 187 13.66 -19.77 18.53
C PHE A 187 14.12 -18.34 18.83
N ASP A 188 13.61 -17.73 19.90
CA ASP A 188 13.98 -16.37 20.30
C ASP A 188 15.46 -16.27 20.67
N LEU A 189 15.98 -17.27 21.37
CA LEU A 189 17.41 -17.37 21.71
C LEU A 189 18.29 -17.43 20.46
N PHE A 190 17.89 -18.23 19.48
CA PHE A 190 18.59 -18.32 18.20
C PHE A 190 18.56 -16.97 17.46
N CYS A 191 17.40 -16.33 17.35
CA CYS A 191 17.27 -15.03 16.72
C CYS A 191 18.09 -13.93 17.43
N ASN A 192 18.18 -13.95 18.77
CA ASN A 192 19.02 -13.00 19.51
C ASN A 192 20.49 -13.08 19.10
N LEU A 193 21.01 -14.31 18.91
CA LEU A 193 22.39 -14.49 18.44
C LEU A 193 22.58 -13.99 17.00
N LEU A 194 21.62 -14.25 16.10
CA LEU A 194 21.70 -13.76 14.71
C LEU A 194 21.58 -12.23 14.57
N ASN A 195 20.94 -11.57 15.54
CA ASN A 195 20.82 -10.13 15.59
C ASN A 195 22.09 -9.41 16.11
N LEU A 196 23.07 -10.15 16.63
CA LEU A 196 24.33 -9.56 17.06
C LEU A 196 25.16 -9.03 15.87
N PRO A 197 25.93 -7.95 16.05
CA PRO A 197 26.86 -7.46 15.04
C PRO A 197 27.86 -8.54 14.61
N THR A 198 28.31 -8.50 13.35
CA THR A 198 29.24 -9.49 12.78
C THR A 198 30.60 -9.50 13.47
N GLU A 199 30.99 -8.40 14.11
CA GLU A 199 32.20 -8.28 14.92
C GLU A 199 32.08 -9.08 16.23
N THR A 200 30.86 -9.28 16.73
CA THR A 200 30.57 -10.00 17.97
C THR A 200 30.24 -11.47 17.71
N PHE A 201 29.41 -11.75 16.71
CA PHE A 201 29.00 -13.10 16.34
C PHE A 201 29.09 -13.25 14.83
N ASN A 202 30.27 -13.64 14.37
CA ASN A 202 30.64 -13.63 12.95
C ASN A 202 30.00 -14.79 12.16
N SER A 203 30.24 -14.81 10.84
CA SER A 203 29.66 -15.82 9.96
C SER A 203 30.08 -17.25 10.30
N GLU A 204 31.34 -17.45 10.74
CA GLU A 204 31.85 -18.78 11.10
C GLU A 204 31.15 -19.32 12.36
N ALA A 205 31.01 -18.49 13.39
CA ALA A 205 30.32 -18.85 14.63
C ALA A 205 28.83 -19.15 14.39
N ARG A 206 28.18 -18.43 13.46
CA ARG A 206 26.79 -18.69 13.07
C ARG A 206 26.63 -20.01 12.32
N THR A 207 27.61 -20.36 11.47
CA THR A 207 27.64 -21.65 10.80
C THR A 207 27.88 -22.77 11.80
N ASP A 208 28.87 -22.65 12.69
CA ASP A 208 29.14 -23.61 13.77
C ASP A 208 27.91 -23.83 14.66
N LEU A 209 27.19 -22.77 15.05
CA LEU A 209 25.93 -22.90 15.78
C LEU A 209 24.88 -23.70 14.99
N SER A 210 24.70 -23.38 13.71
CA SER A 210 23.72 -24.09 12.87
C SER A 210 24.06 -25.57 12.71
N ASP A 211 25.36 -25.89 12.61
CA ASP A 211 25.87 -27.26 12.53
C ASP A 211 25.70 -28.01 13.86
N ARG A 212 25.92 -27.34 15.00
CA ARG A 212 25.72 -27.92 16.35
C ARG A 212 24.27 -28.20 16.68
N ILE A 213 23.33 -27.36 16.21
CA ILE A 213 21.89 -27.64 16.33
C ILE A 213 21.56 -28.90 15.53
N GLY A 214 22.17 -29.07 14.34
CA GLY A 214 22.07 -30.29 13.54
C GLY A 214 20.61 -30.68 13.26
N GLU A 215 20.27 -31.96 13.41
CA GLU A 215 18.92 -32.50 13.16
C GLU A 215 17.84 -32.03 14.16
N GLN A 216 18.16 -31.16 15.12
CA GLN A 216 17.22 -30.69 16.14
C GLN A 216 16.38 -29.48 15.70
N TRP A 217 16.51 -29.04 14.45
CA TRP A 217 15.76 -27.90 13.90
C TRP A 217 14.24 -28.06 14.03
N ASP A 218 13.72 -29.28 14.00
CA ASP A 218 12.28 -29.56 14.19
C ASP A 218 11.75 -29.16 15.57
N LEU A 219 12.61 -29.10 16.58
CA LEU A 219 12.24 -28.65 17.93
C LEU A 219 12.27 -27.11 18.04
N ILE A 220 13.06 -26.45 17.19
CA ILE A 220 13.19 -24.99 17.17
C ILE A 220 12.12 -24.36 16.26
N ILE A 221 11.90 -24.95 15.09
CA ILE A 221 10.98 -24.47 14.06
C ILE A 221 9.71 -25.31 14.12
N THR A 222 8.84 -24.95 15.05
CA THR A 222 7.59 -25.67 15.32
C THR A 222 6.41 -25.21 14.45
N HIS A 223 6.50 -24.02 13.86
CA HIS A 223 5.45 -23.41 13.02
C HIS A 223 6.03 -22.72 11.78
N ALA A 224 5.29 -22.73 10.67
CA ALA A 224 5.72 -22.12 9.41
C ALA A 224 6.07 -20.62 9.52
N VAL A 225 5.44 -19.91 10.47
CA VAL A 225 5.75 -18.50 10.75
C VAL A 225 7.20 -18.32 11.18
N LEU A 226 7.73 -19.23 12.00
CA LEU A 226 9.11 -19.17 12.50
C LEU A 226 10.11 -19.34 11.35
N LEU A 227 9.86 -20.30 10.46
CA LEU A 227 10.66 -20.49 9.26
C LEU A 227 10.61 -19.26 8.35
N THR A 228 9.42 -18.67 8.19
CA THR A 228 9.24 -17.42 7.41
C THR A 228 10.05 -16.27 8.02
N VAL A 229 10.07 -16.13 9.35
CA VAL A 229 10.85 -15.09 10.05
C VAL A 229 12.34 -15.28 9.78
N LEU A 230 12.87 -16.51 9.88
CA LEU A 230 14.28 -16.80 9.62
C LEU A 230 14.70 -16.44 8.18
N PHE A 231 13.86 -16.77 7.20
CA PHE A 231 14.16 -16.52 5.80
C PHE A 231 14.00 -15.05 5.38
N ASN A 232 13.34 -14.23 6.20
CA ASN A 232 13.28 -12.78 6.03
C ASN A 232 14.45 -12.03 6.69
N LEU A 233 15.31 -12.70 7.46
CA LEU A 233 16.53 -12.09 7.99
C LEU A 233 17.46 -11.68 6.85
N ARG A 234 18.29 -10.64 7.06
CA ARG A 234 19.23 -10.16 6.04
C ARG A 234 20.32 -11.20 5.76
N THR A 235 20.93 -11.17 4.58
CA THR A 235 22.00 -12.12 4.19
C THR A 235 23.25 -12.02 5.07
N ASN A 236 23.51 -10.84 5.64
CA ASN A 236 24.57 -10.65 6.64
C ASN A 236 24.18 -11.16 8.03
N GLN A 237 22.92 -11.53 8.27
CA GLN A 237 22.42 -12.17 9.50
C GLN A 237 22.40 -13.69 9.34
N LEU A 238 21.79 -14.17 8.26
CA LEU A 238 21.70 -15.58 7.90
C LEU A 238 22.01 -15.75 6.42
N SER A 239 23.11 -16.43 6.10
CA SER A 239 23.57 -16.61 4.73
C SER A 239 22.70 -17.61 3.96
N LEU A 240 22.81 -17.63 2.63
CA LEU A 240 22.12 -18.63 1.81
C LEU A 240 22.56 -20.06 2.14
N GLU A 241 23.86 -20.28 2.39
CA GLU A 241 24.38 -21.59 2.78
C GLU A 241 23.79 -22.07 4.11
N GLN A 242 23.73 -21.18 5.10
CA GLN A 242 23.13 -21.49 6.41
C GLN A 242 21.63 -21.81 6.28
N ARG A 243 20.89 -21.03 5.47
CA ARG A 243 19.49 -21.31 5.17
C ARG A 243 19.29 -22.69 4.52
N THR A 244 20.18 -23.07 3.60
CA THR A 244 20.14 -24.40 2.97
C THR A 244 20.35 -25.50 4.01
N LYS A 245 21.40 -25.40 4.84
CA LYS A 245 21.66 -26.37 5.91
C LYS A 245 20.48 -26.52 6.89
N ILE A 246 19.82 -25.41 7.24
CA ILE A 246 18.62 -25.45 8.11
C ILE A 246 17.52 -26.29 7.45
N LEU A 247 17.26 -26.11 6.14
CA LEU A 247 16.24 -26.87 5.43
C LEU A 247 16.60 -28.34 5.27
N GLU A 248 17.87 -28.65 4.98
CA GLU A 248 18.36 -30.03 4.84
C GLU A 248 18.26 -30.81 6.16
N ASN A 249 18.44 -30.12 7.29
CA ASN A 249 18.35 -30.71 8.62
C ASN A 249 16.92 -30.75 9.19
N LEU A 250 15.93 -30.14 8.52
CA LEU A 250 14.51 -30.30 8.85
C LEU A 250 13.99 -31.56 8.16
N HIS A 251 13.34 -32.47 8.90
CA HIS A 251 12.80 -33.68 8.29
C HIS A 251 11.71 -33.31 7.27
N HIS A 252 11.65 -34.02 6.13
CA HIS A 252 10.60 -33.80 5.11
C HIS A 252 9.18 -33.86 5.69
N SER A 253 8.93 -34.76 6.66
CA SER A 253 7.65 -34.84 7.37
C SER A 253 7.35 -33.58 8.16
N SER A 254 8.36 -32.96 8.77
CA SER A 254 8.23 -31.74 9.55
C SER A 254 7.97 -30.54 8.63
N LEU A 255 8.75 -30.38 7.55
CA LEU A 255 8.48 -29.38 6.50
C LEU A 255 7.04 -29.47 5.97
N LEU A 256 6.58 -30.68 5.67
CA LEU A 256 5.22 -30.92 5.23
C LEU A 256 4.20 -30.47 6.29
N GLN A 257 4.34 -30.90 7.55
CA GLN A 257 3.42 -30.53 8.63
C GLN A 257 3.40 -29.03 8.94
N LEU A 258 4.56 -28.36 8.86
CA LEU A 258 4.66 -26.90 9.07
C LEU A 258 3.72 -26.16 8.14
N PHE A 259 3.70 -26.54 6.85
CA PHE A 259 2.94 -25.82 5.85
C PHE A 259 1.51 -26.34 5.65
N LEU A 260 1.19 -27.60 6.00
CA LEU A 260 -0.19 -28.11 5.88
C LEU A 260 -1.20 -27.25 6.64
N ASN A 261 -0.79 -26.72 7.80
CA ASN A 261 -1.59 -25.82 8.62
C ASN A 261 -1.56 -24.37 8.13
N SER A 262 -0.68 -24.03 7.18
CA SER A 262 -0.53 -22.65 6.66
C SER A 262 -0.01 -22.60 5.21
N PRO A 263 -0.79 -23.09 4.21
CA PRO A 263 -0.35 -23.13 2.81
C PRO A 263 0.01 -21.74 2.23
N GLN A 264 -0.62 -20.68 2.73
CA GLN A 264 -0.28 -19.32 2.28
C GLN A 264 1.11 -18.86 2.72
N LYS A 265 1.65 -19.37 3.84
CA LYS A 265 3.01 -19.07 4.27
C LYS A 265 4.04 -19.72 3.36
N LEU A 266 3.74 -20.92 2.88
CA LEU A 266 4.55 -21.59 1.87
C LEU A 266 4.61 -20.76 0.57
N LEU A 267 3.45 -20.29 0.08
CA LEU A 267 3.41 -19.42 -1.09
C LEU A 267 4.22 -18.12 -0.85
N ALA A 268 4.06 -17.49 0.31
CA ALA A 268 4.81 -16.28 0.67
C ALA A 268 6.34 -16.52 0.70
N MET A 269 6.80 -17.70 1.13
CA MET A 269 8.22 -18.05 1.06
C MET A 269 8.70 -18.17 -0.39
N PHE A 270 7.92 -18.78 -1.28
CA PHE A 270 8.24 -18.83 -2.72
C PHE A 270 8.20 -17.44 -3.39
N GLN A 271 7.54 -16.44 -2.79
CA GLN A 271 7.58 -15.05 -3.30
C GLN A 271 8.85 -14.29 -2.92
N LEU A 272 9.65 -14.79 -1.96
CA LEU A 272 10.90 -14.15 -1.58
C LEU A 272 11.88 -14.07 -2.77
N PRO A 273 12.73 -13.04 -2.85
CA PRO A 273 13.72 -12.91 -3.92
C PRO A 273 14.80 -14.02 -3.83
N GLU A 274 15.47 -14.34 -4.93
CA GLU A 274 16.53 -15.38 -4.96
C GLU A 274 17.70 -15.11 -3.99
N THR A 275 17.96 -13.83 -3.70
CA THR A 275 18.97 -13.41 -2.71
C THR A 275 18.60 -13.84 -1.28
N MET A 276 17.32 -14.13 -1.04
CA MET A 276 16.79 -14.60 0.24
C MET A 276 16.44 -16.10 0.21
N PHE A 277 15.81 -16.57 -0.86
CA PHE A 277 15.33 -17.94 -1.02
C PHE A 277 15.56 -18.43 -2.46
N ASN A 278 16.63 -19.19 -2.67
CA ASN A 278 17.12 -19.56 -4.00
C ASN A 278 16.46 -20.83 -4.56
N ALA A 279 16.77 -21.15 -5.82
CA ALA A 279 16.22 -22.31 -6.53
C ALA A 279 16.46 -23.64 -5.80
N SER A 280 17.66 -23.88 -5.27
CA SER A 280 17.98 -25.12 -4.54
C SER A 280 17.15 -25.28 -3.27
N GLN A 281 16.97 -24.20 -2.51
CA GLN A 281 16.16 -24.21 -1.29
C GLN A 281 14.67 -24.41 -1.57
N ARG A 282 14.17 -23.80 -2.65
CA ARG A 282 12.81 -24.05 -3.16
C ARG A 282 12.61 -25.51 -3.51
N GLU A 283 13.60 -26.12 -4.15
CA GLU A 283 13.55 -27.53 -4.54
C GLU A 283 13.49 -28.47 -3.33
N ILE A 284 14.22 -28.19 -2.24
CA ILE A 284 14.12 -28.97 -0.99
C ILE A 284 12.69 -28.96 -0.45
N ILE A 285 12.07 -27.78 -0.34
CA ILE A 285 10.67 -27.68 0.13
C ILE A 285 9.73 -28.33 -0.89
N TRP A 286 9.97 -28.14 -2.18
CA TRP A 286 9.17 -28.73 -3.25
C TRP A 286 9.12 -30.25 -3.15
N GLN A 287 10.26 -30.91 -2.96
CA GLN A 287 10.34 -32.36 -2.78
C GLN A 287 9.54 -32.85 -1.57
N ALA A 288 9.49 -32.06 -0.48
CA ALA A 288 8.68 -32.40 0.69
C ALA A 288 7.17 -32.35 0.43
N ILE A 289 6.71 -31.43 -0.43
CA ILE A 289 5.27 -31.19 -0.66
C ILE A 289 4.72 -31.83 -1.94
N ALA A 290 5.57 -32.20 -2.91
CA ALA A 290 5.18 -32.57 -4.26
C ALA A 290 4.12 -33.70 -4.30
N MET A 291 4.23 -34.68 -3.40
CA MET A 291 3.29 -35.81 -3.33
C MET A 291 1.94 -35.48 -2.70
N ARG A 292 1.79 -34.30 -2.09
CA ARG A 292 0.57 -33.86 -1.39
C ARG A 292 0.11 -32.47 -1.82
N LEU A 293 0.44 -32.07 -3.06
CA LEU A 293 0.09 -30.76 -3.61
C LEU A 293 -1.41 -30.45 -3.54
N ASN A 294 -2.27 -31.46 -3.65
CA ASN A 294 -3.72 -31.35 -3.48
C ASN A 294 -4.16 -30.82 -2.09
N GLU A 295 -3.32 -30.97 -1.06
CA GLU A 295 -3.61 -30.44 0.29
C GLU A 295 -3.20 -28.97 0.46
N PHE A 296 -2.30 -28.49 -0.42
CA PHE A 296 -1.81 -27.11 -0.46
C PHE A 296 -2.56 -26.24 -1.46
N ILE A 297 -3.03 -26.83 -2.55
CA ILE A 297 -3.80 -26.17 -3.61
C ILE A 297 -5.24 -26.62 -3.46
N ARG A 298 -5.99 -25.91 -2.61
CA ARG A 298 -7.35 -26.33 -2.20
C ARG A 298 -8.44 -25.79 -3.09
N ASN A 299 -8.13 -24.75 -3.85
CA ASN A 299 -9.07 -24.08 -4.73
C ASN A 299 -8.32 -23.42 -5.89
N GLU A 300 -9.09 -22.82 -6.78
CA GLU A 300 -8.62 -22.26 -8.03
C GLU A 300 -7.80 -20.97 -7.81
N ARG A 301 -8.15 -20.17 -6.79
CA ARG A 301 -7.39 -18.97 -6.43
C ARG A 301 -5.99 -19.30 -5.92
N ASP A 302 -5.86 -20.36 -5.12
CA ASP A 302 -4.56 -20.81 -4.63
C ASP A 302 -3.65 -21.19 -5.80
N CYS A 303 -4.16 -21.98 -6.75
CA CYS A 303 -3.42 -22.35 -7.96
C CYS A 303 -3.00 -21.13 -8.78
N MET A 304 -3.92 -20.21 -9.05
CA MET A 304 -3.57 -18.99 -9.79
C MET A 304 -2.52 -18.15 -9.07
N ALA A 305 -2.56 -18.11 -7.74
CA ALA A 305 -1.54 -17.41 -6.96
C ALA A 305 -0.15 -18.07 -7.10
N TRP A 306 -0.09 -19.40 -7.19
CA TRP A 306 1.14 -20.14 -7.48
C TRP A 306 1.63 -19.95 -8.93
N LEU A 307 0.74 -19.96 -9.91
CA LEU A 307 1.11 -19.79 -11.33
C LEU A 307 1.58 -18.37 -11.66
N LYS A 308 1.21 -17.37 -10.84
CA LYS A 308 1.69 -15.98 -10.94
C LYS A 308 3.15 -15.79 -10.51
N LEU A 309 3.77 -16.77 -9.85
CA LEU A 309 5.20 -16.72 -9.53
C LEU A 309 6.03 -16.66 -10.82
N SER A 310 7.26 -16.14 -10.77
CA SER A 310 8.17 -16.10 -11.94
C SER A 310 8.87 -17.44 -12.21
N GLU A 311 9.51 -17.61 -13.36
CA GLU A 311 10.27 -18.85 -13.68
C GLU A 311 11.42 -19.11 -12.71
N SER A 312 12.08 -18.05 -12.23
CA SER A 312 13.09 -18.13 -11.16
C SER A 312 12.51 -18.62 -9.83
N GLN A 313 11.20 -18.45 -9.63
CA GLN A 313 10.52 -18.84 -8.41
C GLN A 313 9.92 -20.24 -8.46
N LEU A 314 9.46 -20.65 -9.65
CA LEU A 314 8.80 -21.94 -9.87
C LEU A 314 9.18 -22.48 -11.25
N SER A 315 9.81 -23.65 -11.27
CA SER A 315 10.32 -24.26 -12.50
C SER A 315 9.18 -24.77 -13.40
N SER A 316 9.46 -24.99 -14.69
CA SER A 316 8.45 -25.50 -15.63
C SER A 316 7.83 -26.83 -15.19
N ILE A 317 8.62 -27.76 -14.63
CA ILE A 317 8.13 -29.04 -14.09
C ILE A 317 7.20 -28.81 -12.90
N GLN A 318 7.56 -27.89 -12.00
CA GLN A 318 6.72 -27.56 -10.85
C GLN A 318 5.38 -26.94 -11.31
N ARG A 319 5.39 -26.09 -12.35
CA ARG A 319 4.17 -25.51 -12.94
C ARG A 319 3.28 -26.60 -13.54
N GLN A 320 3.88 -27.56 -14.24
CA GLN A 320 3.17 -28.71 -14.80
C GLN A 320 2.49 -29.53 -13.71
N ASN A 321 3.17 -29.78 -12.57
CA ASN A 321 2.57 -30.49 -11.44
C ASN A 321 1.38 -29.71 -10.85
N ILE A 322 1.50 -28.40 -10.67
CA ILE A 322 0.42 -27.53 -10.16
C ILE A 322 -0.79 -27.56 -11.08
N THR A 323 -0.56 -27.37 -12.38
CA THR A 323 -1.61 -27.35 -13.39
C THR A 323 -2.28 -28.72 -13.55
N GLN A 324 -1.53 -29.83 -13.44
CA GLN A 324 -2.10 -31.17 -13.44
C GLN A 324 -3.01 -31.41 -12.23
N GLN A 325 -2.59 -31.01 -11.03
CA GLN A 325 -3.44 -31.11 -9.83
C GLN A 325 -4.71 -30.27 -9.95
N MET A 326 -4.61 -29.08 -10.55
CA MET A 326 -5.77 -28.25 -10.82
C MET A 326 -6.73 -28.87 -11.83
N ILE A 327 -6.22 -29.45 -12.93
CA ILE A 327 -7.06 -30.16 -13.90
C ILE A 327 -7.82 -31.29 -13.19
N LEU A 328 -7.15 -32.07 -12.35
CA LEU A 328 -7.80 -33.13 -11.56
C LEU A 328 -8.87 -32.56 -10.62
N PHE A 329 -8.60 -31.44 -9.95
CA PHE A 329 -9.55 -30.76 -9.07
C PHE A 329 -10.79 -30.28 -9.86
N LEU A 330 -10.60 -29.59 -10.99
CA LEU A 330 -11.69 -29.14 -11.85
C LEU A 330 -12.49 -30.31 -12.39
N MET A 331 -11.82 -31.36 -12.88
CA MET A 331 -12.47 -32.58 -13.37
C MET A 331 -13.34 -33.22 -12.27
N GLN A 332 -12.84 -33.30 -11.04
CA GLN A 332 -13.61 -33.82 -9.92
C GLN A 332 -14.83 -32.93 -9.62
N LYS A 333 -14.64 -31.61 -9.58
CA LYS A 333 -15.71 -30.64 -9.37
C LYS A 333 -16.81 -30.77 -10.44
N PHE A 334 -16.43 -30.88 -11.72
CA PHE A 334 -17.39 -31.09 -12.82
C PHE A 334 -18.07 -32.47 -12.79
N LYS A 335 -17.43 -33.49 -12.23
CA LYS A 335 -17.97 -34.85 -12.13
C LYS A 335 -18.96 -34.99 -10.96
N ASP A 336 -18.61 -34.44 -9.81
CA ASP A 336 -19.34 -34.63 -8.56
C ASP A 336 -20.45 -33.57 -8.37
N GLU A 337 -20.28 -32.37 -8.94
CA GLU A 337 -21.27 -31.30 -8.84
C GLU A 337 -22.22 -31.31 -10.04
N ASP A 338 -23.51 -31.49 -9.74
CA ASP A 338 -24.58 -31.10 -10.64
C ASP A 338 -24.57 -29.57 -10.74
N LEU A 339 -23.99 -29.04 -11.83
CA LEU A 339 -23.84 -27.60 -12.06
C LEU A 339 -25.17 -26.83 -11.95
N SER A 340 -26.31 -27.52 -12.15
CA SER A 340 -27.64 -26.93 -11.98
C SER A 340 -27.98 -26.56 -10.53
N LYS A 341 -27.27 -27.13 -9.55
CA LYS A 341 -27.45 -26.87 -8.11
C LYS A 341 -26.54 -25.78 -7.57
N LEU A 342 -25.54 -25.34 -8.33
CA LEU A 342 -24.66 -24.25 -7.94
C LEU A 342 -25.39 -22.91 -8.04
N LYS A 343 -25.02 -21.96 -7.17
CA LYS A 343 -25.55 -20.60 -7.26
C LYS A 343 -25.00 -19.93 -8.53
N TYR A 344 -25.76 -18.97 -9.06
CA TYR A 344 -25.35 -18.21 -10.25
C TYR A 344 -23.96 -17.59 -10.09
N GLU A 345 -23.66 -17.02 -8.92
CA GLU A 345 -22.37 -16.40 -8.59
C GLU A 345 -21.21 -17.42 -8.64
N ASP A 346 -21.42 -18.64 -8.15
CA ASP A 346 -20.40 -19.70 -8.16
C ASP A 346 -20.09 -20.14 -9.59
N LEU A 347 -21.12 -20.20 -10.45
CA LEU A 347 -20.95 -20.52 -11.87
C LEU A 347 -20.27 -19.39 -12.66
N VAL A 348 -20.57 -18.13 -12.34
CA VAL A 348 -19.84 -16.98 -12.90
C VAL A 348 -18.37 -17.08 -12.49
N ASN A 349 -18.07 -17.26 -11.20
CA ASN A 349 -16.69 -17.41 -10.73
C ASN A 349 -15.97 -18.56 -11.43
N LEU A 350 -16.63 -19.72 -11.61
CA LEU A 350 -16.07 -20.86 -12.33
C LEU A 350 -15.73 -20.51 -13.79
N GLY A 351 -16.62 -19.78 -14.47
CA GLY A 351 -16.38 -19.29 -15.83
C GLY A 351 -15.18 -18.35 -15.92
N ASP A 352 -15.06 -17.40 -14.99
CA ASP A 352 -13.94 -16.46 -14.93
C ASP A 352 -12.61 -17.17 -14.66
N ILE A 353 -12.61 -18.15 -13.75
CA ILE A 353 -11.45 -18.98 -13.45
C ILE A 353 -10.97 -19.73 -14.70
N LEU A 354 -11.88 -20.34 -15.45
CA LEU A 354 -11.51 -21.05 -16.67
C LEU A 354 -10.91 -20.11 -17.72
N ILE A 355 -11.46 -18.90 -17.86
CA ILE A 355 -10.88 -17.88 -18.72
C ILE A 355 -9.45 -17.55 -18.25
N ASP A 356 -9.25 -17.29 -16.96
CA ASP A 356 -7.94 -16.95 -16.40
C ASP A 356 -6.90 -18.07 -16.65
N PHE A 357 -7.31 -19.34 -16.70
CA PHE A 357 -6.42 -20.45 -17.08
C PHE A 357 -6.03 -20.42 -18.57
N PHE A 358 -6.98 -20.15 -19.47
CA PHE A 358 -6.68 -19.98 -20.89
C PHE A 358 -5.91 -18.67 -21.17
N GLU A 359 -5.94 -17.71 -20.25
CA GLU A 359 -5.08 -16.51 -20.28
C GLU A 359 -3.61 -16.79 -19.92
N CYS A 360 -3.31 -17.88 -19.23
CA CYS A 360 -1.92 -18.28 -18.94
C CYS A 360 -1.13 -18.54 -20.23
N SER A 361 0.18 -18.25 -20.24
CA SER A 361 1.05 -18.57 -21.38
C SER A 361 1.17 -20.09 -21.60
N LEU A 362 1.58 -20.50 -22.81
CA LEU A 362 1.82 -21.92 -23.14
C LEU A 362 2.92 -22.57 -22.29
N GLU A 363 3.85 -21.77 -21.77
CA GLU A 363 4.90 -22.20 -20.84
C GLU A 363 4.34 -22.61 -19.47
N VAL A 364 3.23 -21.96 -19.07
CA VAL A 364 2.56 -22.18 -17.79
C VAL A 364 1.45 -23.23 -17.94
N PHE A 365 0.68 -23.17 -19.02
CA PHE A 365 -0.43 -24.08 -19.30
C PHE A 365 -0.32 -24.60 -20.74
N SER A 366 0.26 -25.79 -20.88
CA SER A 366 0.59 -26.39 -22.17
C SER A 366 -0.64 -26.68 -23.03
N GLU A 367 -0.45 -26.81 -24.35
CA GLU A 367 -1.56 -27.12 -25.26
C GLU A 367 -2.21 -28.47 -24.93
N ALA A 368 -1.44 -29.48 -24.57
CA ALA A 368 -1.98 -30.78 -24.14
C ALA A 368 -2.88 -30.67 -22.90
N GLN A 369 -2.53 -29.79 -21.96
CA GLN A 369 -3.34 -29.52 -20.77
C GLN A 369 -4.61 -28.74 -21.11
N ARG A 370 -4.52 -27.77 -22.04
CA ARG A 370 -5.68 -27.06 -22.59
C ARG A 370 -6.63 -28.00 -23.32
N GLU A 371 -6.12 -28.95 -24.10
CA GLU A 371 -6.93 -29.98 -24.76
C GLU A 371 -7.69 -30.84 -23.73
N ILE A 372 -6.99 -31.32 -22.69
CA ILE A 372 -7.64 -32.10 -21.62
C ILE A 372 -8.75 -31.27 -20.97
N LEU A 373 -8.46 -30.03 -20.56
CA LEU A 373 -9.45 -29.16 -19.93
C LEU A 373 -10.61 -28.85 -20.90
N TRP A 374 -10.31 -28.58 -22.16
CA TRP A 374 -11.30 -28.30 -23.21
C TRP A 374 -12.28 -29.47 -23.38
N SER A 375 -11.78 -30.70 -23.51
CA SER A 375 -12.60 -31.90 -23.65
C SER A 375 -13.57 -32.12 -22.48
N PHE A 376 -13.25 -31.58 -21.29
CA PHE A 376 -14.13 -31.62 -20.13
C PHE A 376 -15.20 -30.53 -20.14
N ILE A 377 -14.88 -29.33 -20.66
CA ILE A 377 -15.78 -28.18 -20.61
C ILE A 377 -16.61 -28.02 -21.89
N GLU A 378 -16.20 -28.57 -23.04
CA GLU A 378 -16.86 -28.35 -24.35
C GLU A 378 -18.36 -28.71 -24.33
N GLY A 379 -18.71 -29.79 -23.63
CA GLY A 379 -20.10 -30.23 -23.48
C GLY A 379 -20.92 -29.38 -22.51
N ARG A 380 -20.27 -28.50 -21.75
CA ARG A 380 -20.85 -27.70 -20.65
C ARG A 380 -20.62 -26.19 -20.83
N LEU A 381 -20.15 -25.75 -22.01
CA LEU A 381 -19.87 -24.33 -22.29
C LEU A 381 -21.10 -23.45 -22.03
N GLU A 382 -22.30 -23.93 -22.37
CA GLU A 382 -23.53 -23.21 -22.07
C GLU A 382 -23.70 -23.02 -20.56
N ASP A 383 -23.40 -24.02 -19.73
CA ASP A 383 -23.53 -23.89 -18.28
C ASP A 383 -22.43 -23.03 -17.65
N ILE A 384 -21.25 -22.99 -18.25
CA ILE A 384 -20.10 -22.25 -17.71
C ILE A 384 -20.17 -20.77 -18.08
N ILE A 385 -20.55 -20.44 -19.31
CA ILE A 385 -20.64 -19.07 -19.79
C ILE A 385 -21.98 -18.47 -19.34
N LYS A 386 -21.93 -17.67 -18.27
CA LYS A 386 -23.13 -17.16 -17.58
C LYS A 386 -23.52 -15.74 -17.96
N ASN A 387 -22.61 -14.96 -18.53
CA ASN A 387 -22.88 -13.58 -18.97
C ASN A 387 -22.06 -13.22 -20.22
N GLY A 388 -22.43 -12.11 -20.86
CA GLY A 388 -21.83 -11.74 -22.15
C GLY A 388 -20.41 -11.15 -22.01
N VAL A 389 -20.00 -10.69 -20.82
CA VAL A 389 -18.61 -10.29 -20.56
C VAL A 389 -17.69 -11.52 -20.61
N GLN A 390 -18.11 -12.64 -20.02
CA GLN A 390 -17.39 -13.90 -20.12
C GLN A 390 -17.29 -14.39 -21.55
N LEU A 391 -18.39 -14.35 -22.29
CA LEU A 391 -18.40 -14.70 -23.72
C LEU A 391 -17.42 -13.81 -24.50
N ALA A 392 -17.40 -12.51 -24.24
CA ALA A 392 -16.46 -11.59 -24.88
C ALA A 392 -15.01 -11.96 -24.59
N ARG A 393 -14.68 -12.24 -23.32
CA ARG A 393 -13.32 -12.65 -22.92
C ARG A 393 -12.89 -13.95 -23.60
N TRP A 394 -13.77 -14.95 -23.66
CA TRP A 394 -13.50 -16.19 -24.40
C TRP A 394 -13.19 -15.93 -25.87
N LEU A 395 -14.04 -15.15 -26.54
CA LEU A 395 -13.82 -14.84 -27.96
C LEU A 395 -12.61 -13.94 -28.20
N ALA A 396 -12.23 -13.12 -27.21
CA ALA A 396 -11.09 -12.21 -27.27
C ALA A 396 -9.73 -12.93 -27.33
N PHE A 397 -9.64 -14.21 -26.96
CA PHE A 397 -8.40 -14.98 -27.07
C PHE A 397 -7.83 -14.95 -28.49
N ASP A 398 -6.51 -15.00 -28.63
CA ASP A 398 -5.84 -15.21 -29.91
C ASP A 398 -5.96 -16.67 -30.39
N ASP A 399 -5.57 -16.94 -31.63
CA ASP A 399 -5.71 -18.28 -32.23
C ASP A 399 -4.81 -19.34 -31.57
N HIS A 400 -3.76 -18.90 -30.88
CA HIS A 400 -2.86 -19.77 -30.13
C HIS A 400 -3.44 -20.20 -28.78
N ARG A 401 -4.43 -19.47 -28.25
CA ARG A 401 -5.12 -19.78 -26.99
C ARG A 401 -6.47 -20.44 -27.21
N LEU A 402 -7.16 -20.03 -28.26
CA LEU A 402 -8.46 -20.56 -28.62
C LEU A 402 -8.56 -20.66 -30.13
N SER A 403 -8.52 -21.89 -30.65
CA SER A 403 -8.61 -22.12 -32.10
C SER A 403 -9.95 -21.62 -32.66
N VAL A 404 -9.98 -21.39 -33.98
CA VAL A 404 -11.18 -20.97 -34.69
C VAL A 404 -12.33 -21.97 -34.49
N ASP A 405 -12.04 -23.26 -34.52
CA ASP A 405 -13.03 -24.32 -34.29
C ASP A 405 -13.63 -24.25 -32.88
N ARG A 406 -12.80 -24.01 -31.86
CA ARG A 406 -13.27 -23.84 -30.47
C ARG A 406 -14.14 -22.60 -30.30
N ARG A 407 -13.80 -21.49 -30.98
CA ARG A 407 -14.67 -20.30 -31.01
C ARG A 407 -16.01 -20.62 -31.66
N ALA A 408 -16.02 -21.35 -32.77
CA ALA A 408 -17.25 -21.78 -33.42
C ALA A 408 -18.12 -22.64 -32.48
N GLN A 409 -17.51 -23.58 -31.75
CA GLN A 409 -18.21 -24.39 -30.73
C GLN A 409 -18.81 -23.54 -29.60
N ILE A 410 -18.05 -22.58 -29.05
CA ILE A 410 -18.57 -21.64 -28.05
C ILE A 410 -19.79 -20.90 -28.58
N MET A 411 -19.71 -20.42 -29.82
CA MET A 411 -20.82 -19.69 -30.43
C MET A 411 -22.04 -20.57 -30.66
N GLU A 412 -21.86 -21.79 -31.17
CA GLU A 412 -22.95 -22.77 -31.36
C GLU A 412 -23.66 -23.07 -30.03
N LYS A 413 -22.90 -23.34 -28.96
CA LYS A 413 -23.45 -23.63 -27.63
C LYS A 413 -24.12 -22.42 -26.97
N CYS A 414 -23.60 -21.22 -27.23
CA CYS A 414 -24.14 -19.98 -26.66
C CYS A 414 -25.27 -19.35 -27.49
N GLN A 415 -25.51 -19.81 -28.72
CA GLN A 415 -26.46 -19.21 -29.66
C GLN A 415 -27.86 -19.03 -29.06
N LYS A 416 -28.43 -20.09 -28.48
CA LYS A 416 -29.77 -20.02 -27.85
C LYS A 416 -29.84 -18.98 -26.73
N LYS A 417 -28.76 -18.78 -25.98
CA LYS A 417 -28.70 -17.78 -24.92
C LYS A 417 -28.54 -16.36 -25.47
N LEU A 418 -27.83 -16.19 -26.58
CA LEU A 418 -27.74 -14.94 -27.32
C LEU A 418 -29.12 -14.54 -27.86
N GLU A 419 -29.83 -15.46 -28.51
CA GLU A 419 -31.19 -15.26 -29.05
C GLU A 419 -32.20 -14.89 -27.96
N ASN A 420 -32.07 -15.49 -26.77
CA ASN A 420 -32.91 -15.20 -25.60
C ASN A 420 -32.42 -14.00 -24.76
N GLY A 421 -31.49 -13.20 -25.28
CA GLY A 421 -31.04 -11.96 -24.64
C GLY A 421 -30.31 -12.16 -23.30
N LYS A 422 -29.90 -13.37 -22.92
CA LYS A 422 -29.27 -13.64 -21.61
C LYS A 422 -27.86 -13.04 -21.47
N TYR A 423 -27.28 -12.57 -22.57
CA TYR A 423 -25.96 -11.92 -22.61
C TYR A 423 -26.02 -10.41 -22.80
N SER A 424 -27.22 -9.84 -22.82
CA SER A 424 -27.44 -8.44 -23.17
C SER A 424 -27.35 -7.53 -21.94
N SER A 425 -26.20 -7.45 -21.27
CA SER A 425 -25.91 -6.30 -20.39
C SER A 425 -25.17 -5.21 -21.17
N GLY A 426 -25.27 -3.94 -20.77
CA GLY A 426 -24.62 -2.84 -21.48
C GLY A 426 -23.10 -3.03 -21.61
N PRO A 427 -22.38 -3.30 -20.50
CA PRO A 427 -20.96 -3.64 -20.56
C PRO A 427 -20.65 -4.90 -21.38
N ALA A 428 -21.53 -5.92 -21.35
CA ALA A 428 -21.35 -7.13 -22.14
C ALA A 428 -21.48 -6.88 -23.64
N LEU A 429 -22.51 -6.14 -24.07
CA LEU A 429 -22.68 -5.75 -25.46
C LEU A 429 -21.51 -4.91 -25.95
N LEU A 430 -21.06 -3.94 -25.15
CA LEU A 430 -19.87 -3.16 -25.49
C LEU A 430 -18.65 -4.07 -25.69
N ALA A 431 -18.36 -4.95 -24.74
CA ALA A 431 -17.22 -5.87 -24.81
C ALA A 431 -17.30 -6.80 -26.04
N LEU A 432 -18.49 -7.32 -26.36
CA LEU A 432 -18.70 -8.19 -27.51
C LEU A 432 -18.56 -7.44 -28.84
N PHE A 433 -19.15 -6.25 -28.96
CA PHE A 433 -19.09 -5.46 -30.19
C PHE A 433 -17.72 -4.82 -30.45
N GLN A 434 -16.89 -4.67 -29.40
CA GLN A 434 -15.48 -4.29 -29.53
C GLN A 434 -14.62 -5.37 -30.17
N LEU A 435 -15.04 -6.64 -30.15
CA LEU A 435 -14.32 -7.71 -30.81
C LEU A 435 -14.28 -7.47 -32.33
N PRO A 436 -13.18 -7.80 -33.02
CA PRO A 436 -13.08 -7.64 -34.46
C PRO A 436 -13.95 -8.69 -35.19
N LEU A 437 -14.28 -8.44 -36.47
CA LEU A 437 -15.25 -9.23 -37.24
C LEU A 437 -14.85 -10.71 -37.40
N GLU A 438 -13.54 -11.00 -37.38
CA GLU A 438 -13.00 -12.36 -37.45
C GLU A 438 -13.32 -13.18 -36.20
N LYS A 439 -13.54 -12.51 -35.05
CA LYS A 439 -13.86 -13.15 -33.77
C LYS A 439 -15.37 -13.18 -33.48
N LEU A 440 -16.10 -12.23 -34.05
CA LEU A 440 -17.56 -12.13 -33.91
C LEU A 440 -18.16 -11.56 -35.20
N ASN A 441 -18.78 -12.44 -35.99
CA ASN A 441 -19.29 -12.07 -37.31
C ASN A 441 -20.55 -11.18 -37.24
N ALA A 442 -20.93 -10.60 -38.39
CA ALA A 442 -22.06 -9.67 -38.49
C ALA A 442 -23.41 -10.33 -38.15
N GLU A 443 -23.60 -11.61 -38.51
CA GLU A 443 -24.83 -12.36 -38.22
C GLU A 443 -25.03 -12.53 -36.71
N MET A 444 -23.97 -12.84 -35.98
CA MET A 444 -24.01 -12.98 -34.52
C MET A 444 -24.25 -11.64 -33.82
N ARG A 445 -23.64 -10.55 -34.33
CA ARG A 445 -23.94 -9.20 -33.84
C ARG A 445 -25.41 -8.84 -34.04
N ASP A 446 -25.97 -9.18 -35.19
CA ASP A 446 -27.39 -8.95 -35.50
C ASP A 446 -28.31 -9.80 -34.61
N LEU A 447 -27.97 -11.08 -34.37
CA LEU A 447 -28.70 -11.96 -33.44
C LEU A 447 -28.72 -11.41 -32.01
N MET A 448 -27.58 -10.89 -31.53
CA MET A 448 -27.51 -10.25 -30.21
C MET A 448 -28.33 -8.97 -30.14
N TRP A 449 -28.32 -8.19 -31.23
CA TRP A 449 -29.08 -6.96 -31.34
C TRP A 449 -30.59 -7.21 -31.29
N LYS A 450 -31.05 -8.24 -32.01
CA LYS A 450 -32.46 -8.63 -32.15
C LYS A 450 -32.94 -9.60 -31.06
N GLY A 451 -32.07 -10.05 -30.17
CA GLY A 451 -32.41 -11.03 -29.13
C GLY A 451 -33.57 -10.57 -28.27
N LYS A 452 -34.46 -11.49 -27.86
CA LYS A 452 -35.61 -11.12 -27.02
C LYS A 452 -35.18 -11.04 -25.56
N THR A 453 -35.67 -10.04 -24.83
CA THR A 453 -35.40 -9.93 -23.39
C THR A 453 -36.19 -10.99 -22.64
N THR A 454 -35.65 -11.46 -21.52
CA THR A 454 -36.37 -12.37 -20.61
C THR A 454 -37.34 -11.63 -19.68
N ARG A 455 -37.37 -10.29 -19.71
CA ARG A 455 -38.28 -9.46 -18.90
C ARG A 455 -39.45 -8.97 -19.77
N PRO A 456 -40.69 -9.41 -19.50
CA PRO A 456 -41.86 -9.03 -20.29
C PRO A 456 -42.16 -7.53 -20.33
N ALA A 457 -41.57 -6.75 -19.42
CA ALA A 457 -41.79 -5.30 -19.31
C ALA A 457 -40.99 -4.48 -20.34
N PHE A 458 -40.08 -5.10 -21.10
CA PHE A 458 -39.21 -4.40 -22.05
C PHE A 458 -39.26 -5.07 -23.42
N ASP A 459 -39.73 -4.34 -24.43
CA ASP A 459 -39.84 -4.83 -25.81
C ASP A 459 -38.49 -4.97 -26.54
N HIS A 460 -37.39 -4.54 -25.93
CA HIS A 460 -36.05 -4.58 -26.51
C HIS A 460 -34.97 -4.88 -25.46
N PRO A 461 -33.95 -5.74 -25.72
CA PRO A 461 -32.92 -6.11 -24.72
C PRO A 461 -32.15 -4.90 -24.20
N LEU A 462 -31.91 -3.95 -25.10
CA LEU A 462 -31.32 -2.64 -24.79
C LEU A 462 -32.12 -1.81 -23.76
N LEU A 463 -33.44 -2.03 -23.62
CA LEU A 463 -34.24 -1.34 -22.61
C LEU A 463 -33.94 -1.82 -21.20
N ASP A 464 -33.80 -3.13 -21.00
CA ASP A 464 -33.45 -3.68 -19.69
C ASP A 464 -32.07 -3.17 -19.23
N ILE A 465 -31.15 -3.07 -20.19
CA ILE A 465 -29.81 -2.49 -20.01
C ILE A 465 -29.86 -1.02 -19.60
N CYS A 466 -30.66 -0.22 -20.30
CA CYS A 466 -30.79 1.21 -20.08
C CYS A 466 -31.52 1.50 -18.74
N VAL A 467 -32.48 0.65 -18.35
CA VAL A 467 -33.37 0.90 -17.22
C VAL A 467 -32.82 0.36 -15.89
N ALA A 468 -31.93 -0.63 -15.89
CA ALA A 468 -31.61 -1.37 -14.67
C ALA A 468 -30.71 -0.67 -13.62
N ARG A 469 -29.95 0.40 -13.95
CA ARG A 469 -29.02 1.02 -12.97
C ARG A 469 -28.87 2.55 -13.13
N GLU A 470 -29.20 3.28 -12.07
CA GLU A 470 -29.19 4.76 -12.00
C GLU A 470 -27.79 5.41 -12.12
N HIS A 471 -26.71 4.62 -12.12
CA HIS A 471 -25.33 5.12 -12.06
C HIS A 471 -24.40 4.65 -13.19
N GLU A 472 -24.92 3.91 -14.18
CA GLU A 472 -24.09 3.31 -15.24
C GLU A 472 -24.42 3.88 -16.63
N THR A 473 -24.29 5.19 -16.85
CA THR A 473 -24.23 5.78 -18.21
C THR A 473 -22.84 5.83 -18.90
N PRO A 474 -21.68 5.52 -18.25
CA PRO A 474 -20.38 5.62 -18.93
C PRO A 474 -20.15 4.72 -20.15
N TRP A 475 -20.96 3.67 -20.36
CA TRP A 475 -20.79 2.72 -21.47
C TRP A 475 -21.56 3.10 -22.74
N LEU A 476 -22.50 4.05 -22.67
CA LEU A 476 -23.28 4.48 -23.85
C LEU A 476 -22.39 5.16 -24.89
N TYR A 477 -21.54 6.11 -24.49
CA TYR A 477 -20.63 6.79 -25.43
C TYR A 477 -19.67 5.81 -26.12
N PRO A 478 -18.96 4.91 -25.40
CA PRO A 478 -18.14 3.88 -26.04
C PRO A 478 -18.88 3.04 -27.08
N LEU A 479 -20.17 2.76 -26.87
CA LEU A 479 -20.98 1.99 -27.81
C LEU A 479 -21.27 2.77 -29.10
N PHE A 480 -21.62 4.06 -28.99
CA PHE A 480 -21.77 4.94 -30.16
C PHE A 480 -20.43 5.23 -30.86
N ASN A 481 -19.32 5.20 -30.12
CA ASN A 481 -17.97 5.40 -30.65
C ASN A 481 -17.38 4.18 -31.38
N LEU A 482 -18.06 3.03 -31.37
CA LEU A 482 -17.66 1.88 -32.18
C LEU A 482 -17.62 2.25 -33.67
N SER A 483 -16.90 1.51 -34.50
CA SER A 483 -16.90 1.72 -35.96
C SER A 483 -18.24 1.30 -36.59
N THR A 484 -18.54 1.74 -37.82
CA THR A 484 -19.75 1.32 -38.56
C THR A 484 -19.77 -0.17 -38.90
N GLU A 485 -18.59 -0.80 -38.99
CA GLU A 485 -18.45 -2.25 -39.12
C GLU A 485 -18.83 -2.99 -37.83
N GLN A 486 -18.55 -2.38 -36.67
CA GLN A 486 -18.88 -2.91 -35.36
C GLN A 486 -20.35 -2.71 -35.02
N LEU A 487 -20.86 -1.50 -35.22
CA LEU A 487 -22.24 -1.13 -34.95
C LEU A 487 -22.79 -0.31 -36.11
N SER A 488 -23.77 -0.87 -36.82
CA SER A 488 -24.32 -0.23 -38.03
C SER A 488 -25.06 1.07 -37.70
N VAL A 489 -25.18 1.95 -38.69
CA VAL A 489 -25.93 3.22 -38.56
C VAL A 489 -27.38 2.97 -38.16
N THR A 490 -28.02 1.94 -38.73
CA THR A 490 -29.39 1.54 -38.38
C THR A 490 -29.50 1.16 -36.91
N GLN A 491 -28.58 0.34 -36.41
CA GLN A 491 -28.55 -0.06 -35.00
C GLN A 491 -28.32 1.15 -34.08
N ARG A 492 -27.43 2.08 -34.45
CA ARG A 492 -27.26 3.33 -33.68
C ARG A 492 -28.54 4.16 -33.64
N HIS A 493 -29.24 4.27 -34.76
CA HIS A 493 -30.51 4.99 -34.81
C HIS A 493 -31.58 4.31 -33.95
N GLU A 494 -31.73 2.99 -34.03
CA GLU A 494 -32.65 2.22 -33.19
C GLU A 494 -32.34 2.39 -31.69
N LEU A 495 -31.06 2.27 -31.29
CA LEU A 495 -30.62 2.50 -29.93
C LEU A 495 -30.95 3.92 -29.47
N TRP A 496 -30.71 4.92 -30.32
CA TRP A 496 -31.07 6.29 -30.01
C TRP A 496 -32.57 6.47 -29.80
N GLN A 497 -33.42 5.91 -30.67
CA GLN A 497 -34.87 5.99 -30.48
C GLN A 497 -35.32 5.32 -29.18
N ILE A 498 -34.70 4.18 -28.83
CA ILE A 498 -34.95 3.49 -27.56
C ILE A 498 -34.60 4.41 -26.37
N ILE A 499 -33.42 5.04 -26.39
CA ILE A 499 -32.97 5.98 -25.35
C ILE A 499 -33.91 7.19 -25.29
N LYS A 500 -34.20 7.82 -26.43
CA LYS A 500 -35.06 9.00 -26.54
C LYS A 500 -36.46 8.74 -25.98
N ASN A 501 -37.07 7.61 -26.34
CA ASN A 501 -38.46 7.31 -26.01
C ASN A 501 -38.67 6.80 -24.58
N ASN A 502 -37.67 6.13 -24.00
CA ASN A 502 -37.84 5.45 -22.70
C ASN A 502 -36.98 6.05 -21.58
N MET A 503 -36.01 6.89 -21.94
CA MET A 503 -35.04 7.44 -21.01
C MET A 503 -34.93 8.96 -21.11
N SER A 504 -35.89 9.70 -21.66
CA SER A 504 -35.81 11.18 -21.74
C SER A 504 -35.48 11.83 -20.38
N ASP A 505 -36.15 11.39 -19.32
CA ASP A 505 -35.96 11.90 -17.95
C ASP A 505 -34.64 11.42 -17.32
N ARG A 506 -34.19 10.22 -17.70
CA ARG A 506 -32.96 9.61 -17.19
C ARG A 506 -31.71 10.10 -17.92
N LEU A 507 -31.80 10.34 -19.22
CA LEU A 507 -30.82 11.01 -20.04
C LEU A 507 -30.63 12.42 -19.51
N SER A 508 -31.72 13.12 -19.20
CA SER A 508 -31.69 14.40 -18.50
C SER A 508 -30.91 14.34 -17.17
N ASN A 509 -31.23 13.39 -16.28
CA ASN A 509 -30.53 13.21 -15.00
C ASN A 509 -29.06 12.78 -15.16
N ALA A 510 -28.76 11.90 -16.12
CA ALA A 510 -27.41 11.45 -16.41
C ALA A 510 -26.56 12.59 -17.00
N LEU A 511 -27.14 13.41 -17.88
CA LEU A 511 -26.49 14.61 -18.41
C LEU A 511 -26.26 15.65 -17.30
N GLN A 512 -27.14 15.75 -16.30
CA GLN A 512 -26.90 16.59 -15.11
C GLN A 512 -25.65 16.15 -14.34
N GLN A 513 -25.45 14.85 -14.14
CA GLN A 513 -24.32 14.30 -13.35
C GLN A 513 -23.03 14.14 -14.14
N CYS A 514 -23.10 14.13 -15.48
CA CYS A 514 -21.95 13.92 -16.34
C CYS A 514 -21.00 15.13 -16.32
N HIS A 515 -19.68 14.89 -16.23
CA HIS A 515 -18.69 15.97 -16.35
C HIS A 515 -18.76 16.64 -17.74
N THR A 516 -18.66 17.97 -17.81
CA THR A 516 -18.85 18.73 -19.07
C THR A 516 -17.88 18.31 -20.18
N ALA A 517 -16.67 17.86 -19.83
CA ALA A 517 -15.72 17.30 -20.80
C ALA A 517 -16.25 16.03 -21.50
N TYR A 518 -16.93 15.12 -20.79
CA TYR A 518 -17.48 13.90 -21.40
C TYR A 518 -18.70 14.20 -22.28
N PHE A 519 -19.45 15.25 -21.97
CA PHE A 519 -20.55 15.72 -22.82
C PHE A 519 -20.05 16.23 -24.18
N LEU A 520 -18.89 16.90 -24.21
CA LEU A 520 -18.28 17.38 -25.45
C LEU A 520 -17.89 16.24 -26.40
N GLU A 521 -17.43 15.10 -25.85
CA GLU A 521 -17.02 13.93 -26.65
C GLU A 521 -18.14 13.41 -27.56
N TRP A 522 -19.40 13.46 -27.12
CA TRP A 522 -20.55 13.05 -27.94
C TRP A 522 -20.70 13.87 -29.23
N PHE A 523 -20.33 15.15 -29.21
CA PHE A 523 -20.35 15.99 -30.41
C PHE A 523 -19.11 15.81 -31.29
N ARG A 524 -18.07 15.15 -30.78
CA ARG A 524 -16.86 14.81 -31.55
C ARG A 524 -17.03 13.56 -32.42
N LEU A 525 -18.03 12.72 -32.12
CA LEU A 525 -18.40 11.57 -32.94
C LEU A 525 -18.61 11.96 -34.42
N SER A 526 -18.51 11.00 -35.34
CA SER A 526 -18.81 11.25 -36.76
C SER A 526 -20.32 11.41 -37.01
N MET A 527 -20.70 11.90 -38.19
CA MET A 527 -22.12 12.00 -38.59
C MET A 527 -22.80 10.64 -38.72
N GLU A 528 -22.05 9.59 -39.02
CA GLU A 528 -22.54 8.21 -39.08
C GLU A 528 -22.71 7.61 -37.69
N GLN A 529 -21.94 8.09 -36.71
CA GLN A 529 -21.99 7.66 -35.31
C GLN A 529 -23.10 8.37 -34.54
N PHE A 530 -23.22 9.68 -34.69
CA PHE A 530 -24.19 10.47 -33.94
C PHE A 530 -24.65 11.64 -34.81
N ASP A 531 -25.88 11.59 -35.32
CA ASP A 531 -26.36 12.50 -36.36
C ASP A 531 -26.77 13.90 -35.82
N VAL A 532 -27.19 14.80 -36.73
CA VAL A 532 -27.56 16.18 -36.37
C VAL A 532 -28.78 16.22 -35.45
N GLU A 533 -29.80 15.39 -35.71
CA GLU A 533 -31.03 15.37 -34.91
C GLU A 533 -30.73 14.89 -33.49
N GLN A 534 -29.92 13.83 -33.38
CA GLN A 534 -29.47 13.26 -32.11
C GLN A 534 -28.70 14.28 -31.28
N ARG A 535 -27.75 14.99 -31.91
CA ARG A 535 -27.00 16.09 -31.28
C ARG A 535 -27.89 17.22 -30.85
N TRP A 536 -28.87 17.60 -31.68
CA TRP A 536 -29.80 18.67 -31.36
C TRP A 536 -30.63 18.34 -30.14
N TYR A 537 -31.22 17.14 -30.09
CA TYR A 537 -32.00 16.69 -28.96
C TYR A 537 -31.16 16.57 -27.69
N MET A 538 -29.95 16.00 -27.78
CA MET A 538 -29.05 15.87 -26.64
C MET A 538 -28.61 17.24 -26.11
N PHE A 539 -28.35 18.20 -27.01
CA PHE A 539 -28.05 19.58 -26.67
C PHE A 539 -29.21 20.26 -25.95
N ASP A 540 -30.42 20.18 -26.52
CA ASP A 540 -31.63 20.79 -25.93
C ASP A 540 -31.95 20.19 -24.55
N ALA A 541 -31.87 18.86 -24.41
CA ALA A 541 -32.04 18.18 -23.13
C ALA A 541 -31.01 18.64 -22.08
N ALA A 542 -29.74 18.80 -22.47
CA ALA A 542 -28.71 19.32 -21.58
C ALA A 542 -28.97 20.78 -21.19
N MET A 543 -29.39 21.63 -22.14
CA MET A 543 -29.73 23.04 -21.91
C MET A 543 -30.91 23.22 -20.95
N GLN A 544 -31.94 22.38 -21.10
CA GLN A 544 -33.13 22.40 -20.25
C GLN A 544 -32.88 21.87 -18.83
N ASN A 545 -31.96 20.92 -18.65
CA ASN A 545 -31.83 20.19 -17.38
C ASN A 545 -30.52 20.43 -16.63
N LYS A 546 -29.37 20.34 -17.30
CA LYS A 546 -28.05 20.57 -16.68
C LYS A 546 -27.80 22.05 -16.49
N PHE A 547 -27.99 22.81 -17.55
CA PHE A 547 -27.63 24.22 -17.59
C PHE A 547 -28.72 25.15 -17.01
N SER A 548 -29.90 24.63 -16.66
CA SER A 548 -30.96 25.38 -15.96
C SER A 548 -30.75 25.48 -14.45
N ARG A 549 -29.99 24.55 -13.87
CA ARG A 549 -29.81 24.40 -12.42
C ARG A 549 -28.38 24.59 -11.95
N LEU A 550 -27.48 25.07 -12.81
CA LEU A 550 -26.10 25.38 -12.39
C LEU A 550 -26.14 26.32 -11.19
N ASP A 551 -25.42 25.92 -10.14
CA ASP A 551 -25.00 26.84 -9.10
C ASP A 551 -23.91 27.77 -9.66
N TYR A 552 -23.47 28.70 -8.82
CA TYR A 552 -22.54 29.74 -9.23
C TYR A 552 -21.18 29.15 -9.66
N ASP A 553 -20.68 28.15 -8.93
CA ASP A 553 -19.40 27.50 -9.20
C ASP A 553 -19.46 26.66 -10.49
N ALA A 554 -20.55 25.89 -10.68
CA ALA A 554 -20.77 25.08 -11.87
C ALA A 554 -20.95 25.92 -13.14
N PHE A 555 -21.38 27.18 -13.02
CA PHE A 555 -21.42 28.12 -14.16
C PHE A 555 -20.02 28.49 -14.65
N PHE A 556 -19.09 28.82 -13.76
CA PHE A 556 -17.72 29.13 -14.18
C PHE A 556 -16.97 27.91 -14.71
N ASP A 557 -17.21 26.74 -14.14
CA ASP A 557 -16.71 25.50 -14.73
C ASP A 557 -17.30 25.25 -16.11
N PHE A 558 -18.59 25.54 -16.34
CA PHE A 558 -19.17 25.48 -17.67
C PHE A 558 -18.52 26.46 -18.65
N LEU A 559 -18.27 27.71 -18.25
CA LEU A 559 -17.62 28.72 -19.10
C LEU A 559 -16.23 28.27 -19.59
N LYS A 560 -15.47 27.53 -18.78
CA LYS A 560 -14.15 26.99 -19.19
C LYS A 560 -14.25 26.03 -20.37
N PHE A 561 -15.38 25.34 -20.55
CA PHE A 561 -15.58 24.38 -21.65
C PHE A 561 -16.34 24.97 -22.84
N CYS A 562 -17.04 26.09 -22.68
CA CYS A 562 -17.82 26.70 -23.76
C CYS A 562 -16.99 26.92 -25.04
N PRO A 563 -15.76 27.46 -25.01
CA PRO A 563 -14.96 27.68 -26.22
C PRO A 563 -14.67 26.39 -27.00
N GLU A 564 -14.58 25.24 -26.33
CA GLU A 564 -14.37 23.95 -26.98
C GLU A 564 -15.55 23.52 -27.86
N PHE A 565 -16.79 23.93 -27.53
CA PHE A 565 -17.96 23.68 -28.39
C PHE A 565 -17.88 24.47 -29.69
N PHE A 566 -17.35 25.70 -29.65
CA PHE A 566 -17.18 26.52 -30.85
C PHE A 566 -16.05 26.02 -31.75
N LYS A 567 -15.08 25.28 -31.19
CA LYS A 567 -14.01 24.64 -31.98
C LYS A 567 -14.50 23.49 -32.85
N LEU A 568 -15.66 22.91 -32.54
CA LEU A 568 -16.27 21.83 -33.32
C LEU A 568 -16.70 22.34 -34.72
N SER A 569 -16.58 21.47 -35.72
CA SER A 569 -17.01 21.80 -37.09
C SER A 569 -18.51 22.08 -37.19
N GLN A 570 -18.96 22.74 -38.28
CA GLN A 570 -20.38 23.04 -38.53
C GLN A 570 -21.28 21.79 -38.50
N ASN A 571 -20.76 20.65 -38.96
CA ASN A 571 -21.46 19.37 -38.92
C ASN A 571 -21.53 18.79 -37.50
N GLN A 572 -20.57 19.12 -36.64
CA GLN A 572 -20.49 18.69 -35.25
C GLN A 572 -21.31 19.55 -34.29
N PHE A 573 -21.31 20.86 -34.51
CA PHE A 573 -22.03 21.81 -33.69
C PHE A 573 -22.51 22.97 -34.55
N THR A 574 -23.80 22.91 -34.88
CA THR A 574 -24.43 23.79 -35.87
C THR A 574 -24.44 25.26 -35.42
N ALA A 575 -24.55 26.20 -36.37
CA ALA A 575 -24.70 27.62 -36.07
C ALA A 575 -25.86 27.91 -35.11
N ALA A 576 -26.99 27.22 -35.27
CA ALA A 576 -28.13 27.37 -34.39
C ALA A 576 -27.86 26.87 -32.95
N GLN A 577 -27.07 25.79 -32.77
CA GLN A 577 -26.63 25.34 -31.43
C GLN A 577 -25.66 26.34 -30.78
N ARG A 578 -24.74 26.92 -31.56
CA ARG A 578 -23.83 27.97 -31.09
C ARG A 578 -24.58 29.21 -30.59
N GLN A 579 -25.55 29.67 -31.38
CA GLN A 579 -26.42 30.78 -31.00
C GLN A 579 -27.26 30.46 -29.75
N ALA A 580 -27.83 29.26 -29.66
CA ALA A 580 -28.56 28.82 -28.47
C ALA A 580 -27.64 28.73 -27.22
N LEU A 581 -26.39 28.30 -27.38
CA LEU A 581 -25.38 28.27 -26.31
C LEU A 581 -25.07 29.69 -25.80
N LEU A 582 -24.87 30.66 -26.71
CA LEU A 582 -24.67 32.07 -26.37
C LEU A 582 -25.89 32.66 -25.65
N GLY A 583 -27.09 32.38 -26.17
CA GLY A 583 -28.35 32.74 -25.53
C GLY A 583 -28.48 32.16 -24.12
N ARG A 584 -27.97 30.95 -23.89
CA ARG A 584 -27.99 30.33 -22.57
C ARG A 584 -26.98 30.95 -21.60
N ILE A 585 -25.76 31.27 -22.06
CA ILE A 585 -24.77 32.00 -21.27
C ILE A 585 -25.37 33.36 -20.84
N ASP A 586 -25.97 34.08 -21.78
CA ASP A 586 -26.70 35.33 -21.53
C ASP A 586 -27.79 35.15 -20.46
N PHE A 587 -28.65 34.15 -20.62
CA PHE A 587 -29.71 33.84 -19.66
C PHE A 587 -29.17 33.58 -18.24
N ILE A 588 -28.15 32.73 -18.10
CA ILE A 588 -27.58 32.37 -16.78
C ILE A 588 -26.96 33.60 -16.10
N MET A 589 -26.22 34.44 -16.86
CA MET A 589 -25.72 35.72 -16.36
C MET A 589 -26.85 36.64 -15.87
N THR A 590 -28.07 36.52 -16.41
CA THR A 590 -29.24 37.33 -15.99
C THR A 590 -29.73 36.89 -14.62
N LEU A 591 -29.88 35.58 -14.45
CA LEU A 591 -30.50 35.01 -13.27
C LEU A 591 -29.58 35.06 -12.05
N ARG A 592 -28.27 34.88 -12.24
CA ARG A 592 -27.32 34.70 -11.13
C ARG A 592 -26.54 35.97 -10.77
N GLY A 593 -26.59 36.97 -11.64
CA GLY A 593 -25.79 38.19 -11.54
C GLY A 593 -24.40 38.02 -12.13
N ILE A 594 -23.76 39.14 -12.38
CA ILE A 594 -22.42 39.25 -12.99
C ILE A 594 -21.34 38.77 -12.00
N PRO A 595 -20.17 38.27 -12.48
CA PRO A 595 -18.96 38.05 -11.68
C PRO A 595 -18.80 39.01 -10.49
N ARG A 596 -18.81 38.49 -9.26
CA ARG A 596 -18.92 39.30 -8.03
C ARG A 596 -17.57 39.64 -7.43
N ASP A 597 -16.62 38.71 -7.51
CA ASP A 597 -15.27 38.89 -7.00
C ASP A 597 -14.21 38.92 -8.13
N GLU A 598 -12.96 39.22 -7.77
CA GLU A 598 -11.87 39.35 -8.75
C GLU A 598 -11.49 37.99 -9.37
N ASN A 599 -11.73 36.88 -8.67
CA ASN A 599 -11.47 35.54 -9.20
C ASN A 599 -12.48 35.20 -10.31
N ASP A 600 -13.76 35.49 -10.10
CA ASP A 600 -14.82 35.33 -11.10
C ASP A 600 -14.56 36.18 -12.34
N LYS A 601 -14.15 37.44 -12.13
CA LYS A 601 -13.78 38.34 -13.24
C LYS A 601 -12.61 37.76 -14.02
N ASN A 602 -11.57 37.27 -13.36
CA ASN A 602 -10.43 36.63 -14.02
C ASN A 602 -10.82 35.37 -14.80
N GLN A 603 -11.73 34.55 -14.27
CA GLN A 603 -12.24 33.37 -14.99
C GLN A 603 -13.06 33.79 -16.23
N PHE A 604 -13.89 34.82 -16.10
CA PHE A 604 -14.64 35.37 -17.23
C PHE A 604 -13.73 35.99 -18.30
N ARG A 605 -12.67 36.71 -17.90
CA ARG A 605 -11.62 37.21 -18.78
C ARG A 605 -10.94 36.08 -19.56
N SER A 606 -10.56 35.02 -18.87
CA SER A 606 -9.98 33.84 -19.50
C SER A 606 -10.93 33.24 -20.55
N PHE A 607 -12.23 33.19 -20.27
CA PHE A 607 -13.25 32.74 -21.22
C PHE A 607 -13.33 33.67 -22.46
N LEU A 608 -13.38 34.99 -22.27
CA LEU A 608 -13.38 35.96 -23.37
C LEU A 608 -12.11 35.87 -24.23
N GLN A 609 -10.95 35.72 -23.60
CA GLN A 609 -9.68 35.50 -24.31
C GLN A 609 -9.74 34.22 -25.15
N GLN A 610 -10.26 33.12 -24.62
CA GLN A 610 -10.40 31.87 -25.38
C GLN A 610 -11.37 32.03 -26.57
N LEU A 611 -12.47 32.77 -26.40
CA LEU A 611 -13.37 33.09 -27.52
C LEU A 611 -12.71 33.97 -28.58
N SER A 612 -11.84 34.91 -28.18
CA SER A 612 -11.15 35.79 -29.12
C SER A 612 -10.25 35.04 -30.10
N LEU A 613 -9.69 33.92 -29.65
CA LEU A 613 -8.78 33.05 -30.41
C LEU A 613 -9.51 32.16 -31.45
N LEU A 614 -10.83 32.11 -31.44
CA LEU A 614 -11.62 31.30 -32.37
C LEU A 614 -11.66 31.96 -33.76
N SER A 615 -11.65 31.14 -34.83
CA SER A 615 -11.73 31.65 -36.21
C SER A 615 -13.11 32.22 -36.55
N GLN A 616 -13.23 32.95 -37.66
CA GLN A 616 -14.52 33.46 -38.17
C GLN A 616 -15.54 32.34 -38.43
N GLU A 617 -15.08 31.16 -38.83
CA GLU A 617 -15.96 30.00 -39.04
C GLU A 617 -16.46 29.40 -37.72
N GLN A 618 -15.75 29.62 -36.62
CA GLN A 618 -16.07 29.08 -35.30
C GLN A 618 -16.93 30.05 -34.49
N PHE A 619 -16.58 31.34 -34.49
CA PHE A 619 -17.30 32.40 -33.78
C PHE A 619 -17.23 33.70 -34.61
N ASN A 620 -18.28 33.92 -35.40
CA ASN A 620 -18.31 34.97 -36.43
C ASN A 620 -18.51 36.38 -35.84
N ASP A 621 -18.32 37.41 -36.65
CA ASP A 621 -18.46 38.81 -36.23
C ASP A 621 -19.87 39.19 -35.73
N GLU A 622 -20.92 38.57 -36.27
CA GLU A 622 -22.30 38.81 -35.83
C GLU A 622 -22.52 38.25 -34.40
N ASP A 623 -22.06 37.03 -34.15
CA ASP A 623 -22.11 36.38 -32.83
C ASP A 623 -21.27 37.17 -31.80
N ARG A 624 -20.08 37.63 -32.20
CA ARG A 624 -19.20 38.49 -31.38
C ARG A 624 -19.88 39.80 -31.02
N ALA A 625 -20.42 40.50 -32.01
CA ALA A 625 -21.10 41.79 -31.82
C ALA A 625 -22.35 41.64 -30.96
N TRP A 626 -23.15 40.58 -31.20
CA TRP A 626 -24.33 40.26 -30.40
C TRP A 626 -23.96 40.02 -28.94
N PHE A 627 -22.91 39.22 -28.67
CA PHE A 627 -22.50 38.89 -27.31
C PHE A 627 -21.98 40.12 -26.55
N VAL A 628 -21.18 40.96 -27.20
CA VAL A 628 -20.71 42.25 -26.66
C VAL A 628 -21.89 43.17 -26.33
N GLN A 629 -22.84 43.30 -27.25
CA GLN A 629 -24.02 44.15 -27.04
C GLN A 629 -24.85 43.68 -25.85
N ARG A 630 -24.97 42.36 -25.65
CA ARG A 630 -25.62 41.78 -24.48
C ARG A 630 -24.88 42.12 -23.18
N LEU A 631 -23.55 42.02 -23.16
CA LEU A 631 -22.76 42.39 -21.99
C LEU A 631 -22.92 43.87 -21.62
N LYS A 632 -23.00 44.79 -22.60
CA LYS A 632 -23.22 46.23 -22.35
C LYS A 632 -24.48 46.51 -21.55
N THR A 633 -25.55 45.74 -21.82
CA THR A 633 -26.82 45.90 -21.10
C THR A 633 -26.77 45.42 -19.66
N ARG A 634 -25.68 44.74 -19.25
CA ARG A 634 -25.56 44.05 -17.96
C ARG A 634 -24.45 44.64 -17.10
N ASN A 635 -23.24 44.76 -17.64
CA ASN A 635 -22.08 45.24 -16.91
C ASN A 635 -21.13 46.01 -17.84
N VAL A 636 -20.96 47.31 -17.58
CA VAL A 636 -20.15 48.19 -18.42
C VAL A 636 -18.68 47.78 -18.44
N ASP A 637 -18.13 47.34 -17.31
CA ASP A 637 -16.71 46.99 -17.18
C ASP A 637 -16.38 45.72 -17.97
N LEU A 638 -17.18 44.66 -17.84
CA LEU A 638 -17.01 43.43 -18.62
C LEU A 638 -17.33 43.62 -20.10
N ALA A 639 -18.26 44.52 -20.42
CA ALA A 639 -18.57 44.86 -21.80
C ALA A 639 -17.40 45.57 -22.48
N HIS A 640 -16.75 46.50 -21.79
CA HIS A 640 -15.55 47.17 -22.29
C HIS A 640 -14.42 46.15 -22.54
N GLU A 641 -14.24 45.21 -21.62
CA GLU A 641 -13.24 44.16 -21.78
C GLU A 641 -13.55 43.19 -22.94
N ALA A 642 -14.82 42.81 -23.10
CA ALA A 642 -15.27 42.02 -24.24
C ALA A 642 -15.15 42.79 -25.57
N GLU A 643 -15.40 44.10 -25.59
CA GLU A 643 -15.14 44.95 -26.76
C GLU A 643 -13.66 44.94 -27.16
N CYS A 644 -12.75 45.09 -26.20
CA CYS A 644 -11.33 45.08 -26.47
C CYS A 644 -10.83 43.71 -26.99
N LEU A 645 -11.38 42.61 -26.47
CA LEU A 645 -10.91 41.25 -26.79
C LEU A 645 -11.59 40.64 -28.03
N LEU A 646 -12.87 40.92 -28.27
CA LEU A 646 -13.65 40.25 -29.32
C LEU A 646 -13.81 41.06 -30.61
N GLN A 647 -13.25 42.28 -30.69
CA GLN A 647 -13.38 43.14 -31.86
C GLN A 647 -12.90 42.46 -33.16
N PRO A 648 -13.58 42.72 -34.30
CA PRO A 648 -13.17 42.18 -35.59
C PRO A 648 -11.76 42.67 -35.95
N GLN A 649 -10.85 41.75 -36.27
CA GLN A 649 -9.47 42.07 -36.65
C GLN A 649 -9.32 42.87 -37.97
N GLY A 650 -10.42 43.33 -38.58
CA GLY A 650 -10.44 44.10 -39.82
C GLY A 650 -10.65 45.62 -39.70
N ALA A 651 -10.82 46.17 -38.50
CA ALA A 651 -11.26 47.58 -38.32
C ALA A 651 -10.14 48.61 -38.06
N HIS A 652 -8.86 48.29 -38.27
CA HIS A 652 -7.78 49.28 -38.22
C HIS A 652 -7.28 49.66 -39.63
N VAL A 653 -7.93 50.66 -40.22
CA VAL A 653 -7.42 51.44 -41.36
C VAL A 653 -7.19 52.90 -40.90
N MET A 654 -5.91 53.25 -40.80
CA MET A 654 -5.21 54.56 -40.90
C MET A 654 -5.71 55.84 -40.19
N THR A 655 -4.82 56.51 -39.44
CA THR A 655 -4.16 57.81 -39.78
C THR A 655 -3.30 58.33 -38.59
N GLY A 656 -2.08 58.82 -38.86
CA GLY A 656 -1.05 59.23 -37.87
C GLY A 656 -1.21 60.63 -37.25
N PRO A 657 -0.15 61.29 -36.69
CA PRO A 657 1.27 61.19 -37.07
C PRO A 657 2.28 60.85 -35.94
N SER A 658 3.43 60.33 -36.37
CA SER A 658 4.64 60.03 -35.60
C SER A 658 5.36 61.27 -35.02
N THR A 659 5.95 61.09 -33.83
CA THR A 659 7.31 61.44 -33.37
C THR A 659 7.29 61.30 -31.84
N MET A 660 8.27 60.81 -31.09
CA MET A 660 9.61 60.22 -31.21
C MET A 660 9.82 59.57 -29.82
N PHE A 661 10.49 58.41 -29.71
CA PHE A 661 11.63 58.29 -28.80
C PHE A 661 12.50 57.10 -29.22
N TYR A 662 13.78 57.43 -29.33
CA TYR A 662 14.91 56.67 -29.84
C TYR A 662 15.25 55.43 -28.98
N HIS A 663 15.58 54.33 -29.67
CA HIS A 663 16.56 53.34 -29.25
C HIS A 663 17.95 53.73 -29.81
N PRO A 664 19.07 53.39 -29.16
CA PRO A 664 20.31 53.05 -29.85
C PRO A 664 20.52 51.52 -29.73
N GLU A 665 20.46 50.81 -30.86
CA GLU A 665 21.61 50.36 -31.66
C GLU A 665 22.55 49.38 -30.95
N ARG A 666 22.62 48.15 -31.48
CA ARG A 666 23.84 47.61 -32.10
C ARG A 666 23.55 46.30 -32.83
N GLY A 667 23.85 46.27 -34.12
CA GLY A 667 23.95 45.07 -34.93
C GLY A 667 25.41 44.65 -35.16
N GLU A 668 25.53 43.39 -35.57
CA GLU A 668 26.65 42.72 -36.26
C GLU A 668 27.76 42.03 -35.43
N LYS A 669 27.54 40.71 -35.23
CA LYS A 669 28.32 39.50 -35.68
C LYS A 669 29.86 39.54 -35.65
N PRO A 670 30.56 38.37 -35.74
CA PRO A 670 30.19 36.94 -35.56
C PRO A 670 31.20 36.17 -34.65
N THR A 671 30.87 34.92 -34.25
CA THR A 671 31.68 33.68 -34.45
C THR A 671 31.38 32.57 -33.42
N GLU A 672 31.26 31.35 -33.98
CA GLU A 672 31.73 30.05 -33.45
C GLU A 672 31.10 29.42 -32.18
N ASN A 673 30.32 28.35 -32.44
CA ASN A 673 30.20 27.14 -31.61
C ASN A 673 31.61 26.58 -31.25
N PRO A 674 31.83 25.75 -30.19
CA PRO A 674 30.90 24.70 -29.71
C PRO A 674 30.98 24.28 -28.20
N VAL A 675 29.97 23.49 -27.78
CA VAL A 675 30.09 22.29 -26.91
C VAL A 675 30.45 22.40 -25.41
N SER A 676 29.62 21.69 -24.61
CA SER A 676 29.97 20.84 -23.46
C SER A 676 29.83 21.36 -22.00
N ARG A 677 29.04 20.55 -21.26
CA ARG A 677 29.15 20.15 -19.84
C ARG A 677 28.67 21.12 -18.77
N ARG A 678 27.49 20.79 -18.22
CA ARG A 678 27.24 20.85 -16.76
C ARG A 678 28.15 19.84 -16.05
N PRO A 679 28.68 20.20 -14.88
CA PRO A 679 28.34 19.40 -13.71
C PRO A 679 28.11 20.21 -12.42
N SER A 680 27.33 19.57 -11.52
CA SER A 680 27.42 19.56 -10.05
C SER A 680 27.54 20.88 -9.27
N ARG A 681 26.49 21.15 -8.49
CA ARG A 681 26.52 21.99 -7.28
C ARG A 681 26.65 21.07 -6.08
N ASP A 682 27.82 21.12 -5.42
CA ASP A 682 28.02 20.81 -4.01
C ASP A 682 28.62 22.05 -3.33
N SER A 683 28.13 22.34 -2.13
CA SER A 683 28.66 23.18 -1.02
C SER A 683 27.43 23.78 -0.30
N GLU A 684 27.03 23.25 0.86
CA GLU A 684 27.65 23.48 2.18
C GLU A 684 27.91 24.95 2.46
N SER A 685 27.12 25.51 3.38
CA SER A 685 27.51 26.64 4.20
C SER A 685 26.87 26.51 5.57
N ASP A 686 27.73 26.28 6.57
CA ASP A 686 27.47 26.44 7.99
C ASP A 686 26.95 27.85 8.34
N ALA A 687 26.01 27.90 9.28
CA ALA A 687 25.82 28.94 10.28
C ALA A 687 25.02 28.36 11.47
#